data_AF-A0A9C8GPM1-F1
#
_entry.id   AF-A0A9C8GPM1-F1
#
_cell.length_a   1.000
_cell.length_b   1.000
_cell.length_c   1.000
_cell.angle_alpha   90.00
_cell.angle_beta   90.00
_cell.angle_gamma   90.00
#
_symmetry.space_group_name_H-M   'P 1'
#
loop_
_entity.id
_entity.type
_entity.pdbx_description
1 polymer ?
#
loop_
_entity_poly.entity_id
_entity_poly.type
_entity_poly.pdbx_seq_one_letter_code
_entity_poly.pdbx_strand_id
1 'polypeptide(L)'
;MSVGLLLIVFGLCVQACSQAGEAPLDTSTSPPSEDLLTVTPTRLANPSFVAVEPTDVPVVDVLPIVTTLPTPQPSPFPDEREIAQAVMGQEIGGYWVAHPVDGGFTAPGAIERLALVGNIGDENEIRWVIVERGEEDEEHDGKLLGVSEWLGAGFDAPPPFYLPPDIIDFNQDGQQELLNHYFRVREGLVTGADTLYRWDGLQLARIWHIERVLDNLQVDSAYVSQPYRKNYRADWEWVGIDGIVVSETVRFYPETGQNAEDDPLVLGKESWQRQFCWNKQAMHPCAPQGPAGIFAYTILGDLWLWQNHQAHPLDAKNVIDFKWSQDGQRLAWMSQLSPIDDDLPEVVLGIYELETGEIRRFQMGKRPTTLLWLPDGRLAYTRPGSVDTGKPTAPDTQADWSVFFFDPAYRRVSTITDVPVGAWSPDGHSLIYERENTLYIYDLQQEEARPLVLGVEKSTNPLWSPRGDWIAYHLSHGGLSWPALVSPDARDPLITPDLLTNLDERAGAQLRLAWSADGSRLAALVYSPYPTEEPANLYVAQVPPGAGGYTANNLDWERLWQVENMNQFGELAWSWKGNHIALTFNQEIWDVSAEGDSKGQARRRQQFSIPGMTWSTLAWSPNDNGFLASLAWGDNERLFWIPMHEDDDVVPLLAGSIGILRWSSQVIESERDLEMVLVDYTAEDPVFHFVREGYPNVIISAKEDILDSSFQIGGDRVYYNYRYAHRLGGASLIVPDRGGNCHPPVVSADGEKLAWVCDERPPDWSALVNNTAEIPFHLIVSDSKGNNDREVWTHVETGPDYRSVKPLNWRNDGEVIYLSQPKYGAAQAYFDYNPGIMAFDLNTGEMELIGDLEDVYDAHVSSDGVWLIQSKVREQLEEEEIYIHLKSLVDDFERSVDSAEGTRIAGDFSFSPRKNWVAWREWVQTSGGSMLLIRAMRLPDGEALTVYGDIEDAAPEIGGWLREGELVMVYPVRQDGTGGNSAFIALPSVGPGAVFSPYSFVGVLERD
;
A
#
# COMPACT_ATOMS: atom_id res chain seq x y z
N MET A 1 43.94 -14.25 57.09
CA MET A 1 43.66 -13.12 58.00
C MET A 1 42.61 -12.26 57.31
N SER A 2 41.52 -11.77 57.88
CA SER A 2 40.74 -12.06 59.12
C SER A 2 39.39 -11.37 58.88
N VAL A 3 38.19 -11.98 58.98
CA VAL A 3 37.48 -12.49 60.17
C VAL A 3 37.21 -11.40 61.22
N GLY A 4 35.93 -11.17 61.56
CA GLY A 4 35.44 -10.24 62.60
C GLY A 4 34.71 -9.03 62.02
N LEU A 5 33.38 -8.81 62.07
CA LEU A 5 32.27 -9.20 62.95
C LEU A 5 32.04 -8.28 64.18
N LEU A 6 30.87 -7.60 64.18
CA LEU A 6 29.99 -7.30 65.33
C LEU A 6 30.19 -6.05 66.25
N LEU A 7 29.04 -5.39 66.56
CA LEU A 7 28.58 -4.77 67.85
C LEU A 7 28.32 -3.22 67.97
N ILE A 8 27.02 -2.88 68.15
CA ILE A 8 26.34 -1.97 69.12
C ILE A 8 26.90 -0.56 69.47
N VAL A 9 26.02 0.47 69.66
CA VAL A 9 25.75 1.19 70.96
C VAL A 9 24.81 2.44 70.84
N PHE A 10 23.63 2.34 71.48
CA PHE A 10 22.79 3.33 72.23
C PHE A 10 22.40 4.76 71.76
N GLY A 11 21.20 5.22 72.19
CA GLY A 11 20.81 6.64 72.36
C GLY A 11 19.31 7.00 72.21
N LEU A 12 18.34 6.34 72.88
CA LEU A 12 17.71 6.70 74.18
C LEU A 12 17.01 8.09 74.35
N CYS A 13 15.67 8.05 74.52
CA CYS A 13 14.75 9.04 75.16
C CYS A 13 14.60 10.43 74.47
N VAL A 14 13.55 11.25 74.64
CA VAL A 14 12.52 11.50 75.72
C VAL A 14 11.16 11.79 75.01
N GLN A 15 10.02 11.14 75.31
CA GLN A 15 8.96 11.51 76.30
C GLN A 15 8.30 12.91 76.10
N ALA A 16 6.99 13.16 76.31
CA ALA A 16 5.84 12.32 76.72
C ALA A 16 4.46 13.01 76.48
N CYS A 17 3.36 12.25 76.66
CA CYS A 17 1.98 12.67 77.04
C CYS A 17 1.10 13.39 75.98
N SER A 18 -0.25 13.28 75.98
CA SER A 18 -1.19 12.60 76.93
C SER A 18 -2.55 12.19 76.31
N GLN A 19 -3.05 11.00 76.71
CA GLN A 19 -4.44 10.65 77.14
C GLN A 19 -5.70 11.01 76.31
N ALA A 20 -6.81 10.25 76.34
CA ALA A 20 -7.10 8.86 76.80
C ALA A 20 -8.56 8.43 76.46
N GLY A 21 -8.84 7.13 76.53
CA GLY A 21 -10.18 6.54 76.69
C GLY A 21 -10.82 5.97 75.40
N GLU A 22 -11.53 4.83 75.43
CA GLU A 22 -11.61 3.76 76.44
C GLU A 22 -12.04 2.43 75.76
N ALA A 23 -12.02 1.29 76.48
CA ALA A 23 -12.06 -0.08 75.92
C ALA A 23 -13.42 -0.80 76.28
N PRO A 24 -13.59 -2.16 76.36
CA PRO A 24 -12.70 -3.32 76.13
C PRO A 24 -13.39 -4.57 75.47
N LEU A 25 -12.76 -5.76 75.64
CA LEU A 25 -13.29 -7.15 75.54
C LEU A 25 -13.34 -7.81 74.13
N ASP A 26 -13.33 -9.14 73.96
CA ASP A 26 -12.62 -10.31 74.60
C ASP A 26 -13.12 -11.63 73.93
N THR A 27 -12.50 -12.82 73.94
CA THR A 27 -11.15 -13.31 74.29
C THR A 27 -10.84 -14.55 73.41
N SER A 28 -9.58 -15.02 73.33
CA SER A 28 -9.25 -16.35 72.75
C SER A 28 -9.27 -17.47 73.81
N THR A 29 -10.05 -18.55 73.62
CA THR A 29 -9.72 -19.91 74.10
C THR A 29 -10.61 -20.99 73.46
N SER A 30 -10.09 -22.21 73.37
CA SER A 30 -10.76 -23.45 72.95
C SER A 30 -10.54 -24.56 74.00
N PRO A 31 -11.09 -25.78 73.84
CA PRO A 31 -12.49 -26.20 73.64
C PRO A 31 -13.00 -26.92 74.94
N PRO A 32 -13.95 -27.90 74.98
CA PRO A 32 -13.79 -29.24 74.39
C PRO A 32 -15.08 -29.92 73.84
N SER A 33 -14.91 -31.18 73.44
CA SER A 33 -15.83 -32.14 72.80
C SER A 33 -16.94 -32.78 73.66
N GLU A 34 -17.99 -33.26 73.00
CA GLU A 34 -18.52 -34.66 73.02
C GLU A 34 -19.16 -34.88 71.61
N ASP A 35 -18.88 -35.87 70.76
CA ASP A 35 -18.25 -37.21 70.80
C ASP A 35 -19.24 -38.40 71.04
N LEU A 36 -19.37 -39.26 70.00
CA LEU A 36 -19.97 -40.61 69.92
C LEU A 36 -20.13 -40.95 68.40
N LEU A 37 -19.22 -41.67 67.73
CA LEU A 37 -18.93 -43.12 67.82
C LEU A 37 -20.18 -43.97 67.50
N THR A 38 -20.24 -44.86 66.49
CA THR A 38 -19.31 -45.94 66.06
C THR A 38 -19.64 -46.35 64.58
N VAL A 39 -19.02 -47.26 63.82
CA VAL A 39 -18.18 -48.48 64.04
C VAL A 39 -17.11 -48.62 62.92
N THR A 40 -15.98 -49.28 63.21
CA THR A 40 -14.93 -49.74 62.26
C THR A 40 -14.53 -51.20 62.55
N PRO A 41 -13.64 -51.90 61.80
CA PRO A 41 -12.87 -51.57 60.57
C PRO A 41 -13.27 -52.54 59.39
N THR A 42 -12.50 -53.01 58.38
CA THR A 42 -11.04 -53.06 58.08
C THR A 42 -10.72 -53.35 56.59
N ARG A 43 -9.59 -52.80 56.09
CA ARG A 43 -8.52 -53.34 55.17
C ARG A 43 -8.77 -54.59 54.29
N LEU A 44 -8.22 -54.75 53.07
CA LEU A 44 -7.24 -54.03 52.19
C LEU A 44 -7.50 -54.52 50.73
N ALA A 45 -7.18 -53.86 49.61
CA ALA A 45 -6.55 -52.56 49.31
C ALA A 45 -7.17 -51.95 48.01
N ASN A 46 -6.93 -50.65 47.74
CA ASN A 46 -7.77 -49.76 46.93
C ASN A 46 -8.07 -50.13 45.45
N PRO A 47 -9.37 -50.08 45.08
CA PRO A 47 -9.85 -49.58 43.78
C PRO A 47 -10.99 -48.52 43.90
N SER A 48 -11.14 -47.62 42.91
CA SER A 48 -12.34 -46.82 42.50
C SER A 48 -11.91 -45.73 41.48
N PHE A 49 -12.63 -45.25 40.44
CA PHE A 49 -13.97 -45.46 39.85
C PHE A 49 -15.19 -44.59 40.29
N VAL A 50 -15.23 -43.36 39.74
CA VAL A 50 -16.32 -42.66 38.99
C VAL A 50 -17.81 -42.76 39.43
N ALA A 51 -18.43 -41.59 39.73
CA ALA A 51 -19.83 -41.17 39.46
C ALA A 51 -20.02 -39.69 39.98
N VAL A 52 -20.43 -38.66 39.19
CA VAL A 52 -21.81 -38.28 38.76
C VAL A 52 -22.66 -37.74 39.95
N GLU A 53 -23.31 -36.56 39.99
CA GLU A 53 -23.56 -35.35 39.11
C GLU A 53 -24.29 -34.24 39.97
N PRO A 54 -24.72 -33.02 39.52
CA PRO A 54 -24.42 -32.17 38.34
C PRO A 54 -24.18 -30.65 38.68
N THR A 55 -24.06 -29.78 37.65
CA THR A 55 -24.04 -28.28 37.66
C THR A 55 -22.94 -27.56 38.47
N ASP A 56 -22.29 -26.51 37.98
CA ASP A 56 -22.62 -25.66 36.83
C ASP A 56 -22.06 -26.10 35.46
N VAL A 57 -22.72 -25.64 34.40
CA VAL A 57 -22.36 -25.78 32.98
C VAL A 57 -21.58 -24.51 32.57
N PRO A 58 -20.57 -24.58 31.68
CA PRO A 58 -19.51 -23.57 31.64
C PRO A 58 -19.99 -22.20 31.14
N VAL A 59 -19.13 -21.19 31.33
CA VAL A 59 -19.19 -19.95 30.55
C VAL A 59 -18.96 -20.31 29.08
N VAL A 60 -20.05 -20.56 28.37
CA VAL A 60 -20.08 -20.58 26.90
C VAL A 60 -20.02 -19.13 26.45
N ASP A 61 -18.81 -18.55 26.50
CA ASP A 61 -18.46 -17.50 25.57
C ASP A 61 -18.67 -18.08 24.17
N VAL A 62 -19.71 -17.58 23.50
CA VAL A 62 -20.20 -18.13 22.23
C VAL A 62 -19.04 -18.12 21.23
N LEU A 63 -18.67 -19.29 20.70
CA LEU A 63 -17.69 -19.37 19.62
C LEU A 63 -18.17 -18.44 18.51
N PRO A 64 -17.37 -17.45 18.08
CA PRO A 64 -17.86 -16.39 17.23
C PRO A 64 -18.45 -16.97 15.95
N ILE A 65 -19.76 -16.80 15.80
CA ILE A 65 -20.52 -17.38 14.70
C ILE A 65 -20.15 -16.62 13.43
N VAL A 66 -19.83 -17.35 12.36
CA VAL A 66 -19.63 -16.74 11.05
C VAL A 66 -20.99 -16.34 10.50
N THR A 67 -21.19 -15.04 10.37
CA THR A 67 -22.42 -14.43 9.86
C THR A 67 -22.19 -13.89 8.46
N THR A 68 -23.05 -14.28 7.53
CA THR A 68 -23.32 -13.47 6.34
C THR A 68 -24.22 -12.32 6.78
N LEU A 69 -23.74 -11.08 6.70
CA LEU A 69 -24.66 -9.94 6.78
C LEU A 69 -25.70 -10.06 5.65
N PRO A 70 -26.98 -9.73 5.88
CA PRO A 70 -27.92 -9.62 4.79
C PRO A 70 -27.43 -8.51 3.84
N THR A 71 -27.31 -8.81 2.56
CA THR A 71 -27.36 -7.75 1.53
C THR A 71 -28.64 -6.95 1.78
N PRO A 72 -28.61 -5.61 1.86
CA PRO A 72 -29.83 -4.84 2.03
C PRO A 72 -30.76 -5.13 0.86
N GLN A 73 -31.88 -5.80 1.14
CA GLN A 73 -32.96 -5.86 0.16
C GLN A 73 -33.50 -4.44 -0.02
N PRO A 74 -33.87 -4.02 -1.25
CA PRO A 74 -34.66 -2.82 -1.43
C PRO A 74 -35.90 -2.91 -0.53
N SER A 75 -36.20 -1.87 0.24
CA SER A 75 -37.42 -1.82 1.03
C SER A 75 -38.61 -1.97 0.09
N PRO A 76 -39.41 -3.05 0.18
CA PRO A 76 -40.60 -3.19 -0.65
C PRO A 76 -41.60 -2.13 -0.22
N PHE A 77 -41.99 -1.27 -1.16
CA PHE A 77 -42.93 -0.21 -0.86
C PHE A 77 -44.34 -0.82 -0.69
N PRO A 78 -45.19 -0.31 0.22
CA PRO A 78 -46.59 -0.75 0.29
C PRO A 78 -47.39 -0.36 -0.97
N ASP A 79 -46.84 0.55 -1.78
CA ASP A 79 -47.46 1.30 -2.87
C ASP A 79 -46.71 1.20 -4.22
N GLU A 80 -45.95 0.11 -4.46
CA GLU A 80 -45.16 -0.09 -5.70
C GLU A 80 -45.96 0.09 -7.00
N ARG A 81 -47.25 -0.28 -7.01
CA ARG A 81 -48.10 -0.17 -8.20
C ARG A 81 -48.56 1.26 -8.44
N GLU A 82 -48.97 1.95 -7.38
CA GLU A 82 -49.35 3.36 -7.39
C GLU A 82 -48.18 4.25 -7.83
N ILE A 83 -46.96 3.95 -7.35
CA ILE A 83 -45.71 4.59 -7.78
C ILE A 83 -45.48 4.38 -9.28
N ALA A 84 -45.55 3.13 -9.77
CA ALA A 84 -45.33 2.83 -11.18
C ALA A 84 -46.39 3.47 -12.10
N GLN A 85 -47.66 3.47 -11.69
CA GLN A 85 -48.76 4.13 -12.41
C GLN A 85 -48.59 5.64 -12.48
N ALA A 86 -48.07 6.29 -11.42
CA ALA A 86 -47.73 7.71 -11.43
C ALA A 86 -46.60 8.02 -12.43
N VAL A 87 -45.53 7.21 -12.46
CA VAL A 87 -44.41 7.37 -13.42
C VAL A 87 -44.84 7.14 -14.87
N MET A 88 -45.80 6.24 -15.10
CA MET A 88 -46.42 6.05 -16.41
C MET A 88 -47.42 7.17 -16.80
N GLY A 89 -47.73 8.09 -15.88
CA GLY A 89 -48.51 9.30 -16.15
C GLY A 89 -50.00 9.24 -15.78
N GLN A 90 -50.42 8.27 -14.96
CA GLN A 90 -51.76 8.31 -14.36
C GLN A 90 -51.84 9.38 -13.25
N GLU A 91 -52.98 10.07 -13.13
CA GLU A 91 -53.26 11.00 -12.02
C GLU A 91 -53.55 10.22 -10.71
N ILE A 92 -52.54 9.59 -10.13
CA ILE A 92 -52.61 8.96 -8.81
C ILE A 92 -52.48 10.05 -7.73
N GLY A 93 -53.51 10.22 -6.91
CA GLY A 93 -53.56 11.27 -5.90
C GLY A 93 -52.67 10.99 -4.68
N GLY A 94 -51.59 11.77 -4.53
CA GLY A 94 -50.68 11.73 -3.37
C GLY A 94 -49.22 11.95 -3.79
N TYR A 95 -48.86 11.35 -4.92
CA TYR A 95 -47.51 11.39 -5.50
C TYR A 95 -47.29 12.62 -6.37
N TRP A 96 -46.02 12.96 -6.56
CA TRP A 96 -45.58 13.79 -7.67
C TRP A 96 -44.41 13.13 -8.39
N VAL A 97 -44.30 13.42 -9.69
CA VAL A 97 -43.27 12.90 -10.59
C VAL A 97 -42.60 14.07 -11.28
N ALA A 98 -41.28 14.05 -11.36
CA ALA A 98 -40.46 15.04 -12.04
C ALA A 98 -39.39 14.38 -12.91
N HIS A 99 -38.96 15.10 -13.95
CA HIS A 99 -37.92 14.70 -14.89
C HIS A 99 -38.05 13.25 -15.42
N PRO A 100 -39.22 12.82 -15.96
CA PRO A 100 -39.35 11.50 -16.55
C PRO A 100 -38.55 11.40 -17.86
N VAL A 101 -37.72 10.36 -17.97
CA VAL A 101 -36.90 10.06 -19.16
C VAL A 101 -37.04 8.57 -19.52
N ASP A 102 -37.25 8.27 -20.80
CA ASP A 102 -37.28 6.90 -21.33
C ASP A 102 -35.83 6.46 -21.64
N GLY A 103 -35.46 5.23 -21.30
CA GLY A 103 -34.09 4.69 -21.46
C GLY A 103 -33.98 3.21 -21.11
N GLY A 104 -32.76 2.67 -21.13
CA GLY A 104 -32.43 1.29 -20.75
C GLY A 104 -31.44 1.25 -19.59
N PHE A 105 -31.95 1.25 -18.36
CA PHE A 105 -31.17 1.46 -17.14
C PHE A 105 -30.79 0.14 -16.45
N THR A 106 -31.65 -0.88 -16.47
CA THR A 106 -31.33 -2.18 -15.85
C THR A 106 -30.60 -3.16 -16.80
N ALA A 107 -30.79 -2.99 -18.11
CA ALA A 107 -30.08 -3.76 -19.15
C ALA A 107 -30.01 -3.01 -20.49
N PRO A 108 -29.00 -3.30 -21.34
CA PRO A 108 -28.86 -2.65 -22.64
C PRO A 108 -30.10 -2.80 -23.54
N GLY A 109 -30.67 -1.66 -23.95
CA GLY A 109 -31.87 -1.63 -24.80
C GLY A 109 -33.18 -2.06 -24.13
N ALA A 110 -33.23 -2.13 -22.80
CA ALA A 110 -34.49 -2.30 -22.07
C ALA A 110 -35.46 -1.13 -22.33
N ILE A 111 -36.78 -1.38 -22.20
CA ILE A 111 -37.83 -0.37 -22.43
C ILE A 111 -38.32 0.12 -21.07
N GLU A 112 -37.61 1.09 -20.51
CA GLU A 112 -37.82 1.56 -19.14
C GLU A 112 -38.04 3.07 -19.10
N ARG A 113 -38.62 3.55 -17.99
CA ARG A 113 -38.73 4.97 -17.65
C ARG A 113 -38.13 5.22 -16.28
N LEU A 114 -37.24 6.20 -16.21
CA LEU A 114 -36.66 6.73 -14.98
C LEU A 114 -37.33 8.06 -14.64
N ALA A 115 -37.63 8.32 -13.36
CA ALA A 115 -38.14 9.60 -12.90
C ALA A 115 -37.79 9.87 -11.43
N LEU A 116 -37.82 11.14 -11.01
CA LEU A 116 -37.76 11.55 -9.61
C LEU A 116 -39.18 11.54 -9.05
N VAL A 117 -39.45 10.72 -8.04
CA VAL A 117 -40.78 10.56 -7.43
C VAL A 117 -40.72 10.96 -5.97
N GLY A 118 -41.76 11.63 -5.48
CA GLY A 118 -41.91 11.98 -4.07
C GLY A 118 -43.24 11.54 -3.47
N ASN A 119 -43.27 11.52 -2.13
CA ASN A 119 -44.33 10.97 -1.28
C ASN A 119 -44.49 9.45 -1.42
N ILE A 120 -43.39 8.72 -1.64
CA ILE A 120 -43.39 7.25 -1.73
C ILE A 120 -43.19 6.61 -0.35
N GLY A 121 -43.91 5.52 -0.08
CA GLY A 121 -43.84 4.79 1.19
C GLY A 121 -44.33 5.56 2.43
N ASP A 122 -44.27 4.90 3.58
CA ASP A 122 -44.85 5.40 4.84
C ASP A 122 -44.18 6.72 5.34
N GLU A 123 -42.90 6.95 5.01
CA GLU A 123 -42.13 8.15 5.41
C GLU A 123 -42.31 9.35 4.46
N ASN A 124 -43.09 9.23 3.37
CA ASN A 124 -43.26 10.24 2.32
C ASN A 124 -41.92 10.63 1.66
N GLU A 125 -41.18 9.63 1.23
CA GLU A 125 -39.81 9.75 0.73
C GLU A 125 -39.73 10.38 -0.67
N ILE A 126 -38.52 10.80 -1.05
CA ILE A 126 -38.12 11.21 -2.40
C ILE A 126 -37.00 10.28 -2.86
N ARG A 127 -37.15 9.68 -4.04
CA ARG A 127 -36.13 8.82 -4.69
C ARG A 127 -36.18 8.96 -6.21
N TRP A 128 -35.09 8.59 -6.87
CA TRP A 128 -35.13 8.20 -8.28
C TRP A 128 -35.71 6.79 -8.40
N VAL A 129 -36.52 6.56 -9.43
CA VAL A 129 -37.36 5.36 -9.59
C VAL A 129 -37.26 4.88 -11.04
N ILE A 130 -37.05 3.58 -11.24
CA ILE A 130 -37.03 2.93 -12.58
C ILE A 130 -38.26 2.03 -12.72
N VAL A 131 -38.99 2.17 -13.84
CA VAL A 131 -40.22 1.46 -14.14
C VAL A 131 -40.14 0.80 -15.52
N GLU A 132 -40.46 -0.50 -15.57
CA GLU A 132 -40.63 -1.30 -16.79
C GLU A 132 -41.91 -0.87 -17.53
N ARG A 133 -41.80 -0.57 -18.83
CA ARG A 133 -42.94 -0.16 -19.67
C ARG A 133 -43.51 -1.34 -20.44
N GLY A 134 -44.83 -1.55 -20.33
CA GLY A 134 -45.56 -2.57 -21.09
C GLY A 134 -45.63 -2.28 -22.60
N GLU A 135 -46.10 -3.27 -23.38
CA GLU A 135 -46.37 -3.10 -24.81
C GLU A 135 -47.48 -2.05 -25.08
N GLU A 136 -47.63 -1.60 -26.34
CA GLU A 136 -48.46 -0.42 -26.70
C GLU A 136 -49.93 -0.48 -26.22
N ASP A 137 -50.51 -1.68 -26.05
CA ASP A 137 -51.89 -1.87 -25.55
C ASP A 137 -52.02 -1.80 -24.01
N GLU A 138 -50.91 -1.85 -23.25
CA GLU A 138 -50.87 -1.89 -21.78
C GLU A 138 -50.07 -0.72 -21.15
N GLU A 139 -50.01 0.43 -21.83
CA GLU A 139 -49.15 1.61 -21.55
C GLU A 139 -49.17 2.18 -20.11
N HIS A 140 -50.06 1.73 -19.22
CA HIS A 140 -50.16 2.23 -17.84
C HIS A 140 -50.03 1.16 -16.74
N ASP A 141 -49.86 -0.13 -17.05
CA ASP A 141 -49.66 -1.18 -16.01
C ASP A 141 -48.17 -1.54 -15.83
N GLY A 142 -47.32 -0.51 -15.93
CA GLY A 142 -45.87 -0.62 -15.75
C GLY A 142 -45.48 -1.10 -14.35
N LYS A 143 -44.29 -1.68 -14.24
CA LYS A 143 -43.81 -2.36 -13.03
C LYS A 143 -42.58 -1.67 -12.46
N LEU A 144 -42.58 -1.39 -11.15
CA LEU A 144 -41.39 -0.93 -10.44
C LEU A 144 -40.25 -1.96 -10.58
N LEU A 145 -39.10 -1.52 -11.06
CA LEU A 145 -37.87 -2.33 -11.10
C LEU A 145 -36.99 -2.05 -9.89
N GLY A 146 -36.85 -0.78 -9.49
CA GLY A 146 -36.21 -0.39 -8.24
C GLY A 146 -35.99 1.12 -8.11
N VAL A 147 -35.26 1.51 -7.06
CA VAL A 147 -35.12 2.91 -6.62
C VAL A 147 -33.69 3.27 -6.23
N SER A 148 -33.41 4.56 -6.07
CA SER A 148 -32.17 5.06 -5.45
C SER A 148 -32.17 4.93 -3.92
N GLU A 149 -31.10 5.41 -3.28
CA GLU A 149 -31.11 5.82 -1.88
C GLU A 149 -32.15 6.94 -1.59
N TRP A 150 -32.43 7.20 -0.31
CA TRP A 150 -33.39 8.21 0.16
C TRP A 150 -32.83 9.64 0.02
N LEU A 151 -33.53 10.50 -0.73
CA LEU A 151 -33.08 11.85 -1.11
C LEU A 151 -33.73 12.99 -0.28
N GLY A 152 -34.42 12.64 0.82
CA GLY A 152 -35.23 13.53 1.65
C GLY A 152 -36.74 13.23 1.58
N ALA A 153 -37.55 13.93 2.38
CA ALA A 153 -38.98 13.66 2.52
C ALA A 153 -39.76 14.96 2.82
N GLY A 154 -41.10 14.88 2.77
CA GLY A 154 -42.00 15.94 3.25
C GLY A 154 -42.12 17.16 2.31
N PHE A 155 -42.25 16.92 1.01
CA PHE A 155 -42.48 17.96 0.01
C PHE A 155 -43.78 17.68 -0.76
N ASP A 156 -44.74 18.60 -0.73
CA ASP A 156 -46.03 18.46 -1.46
C ASP A 156 -45.90 18.55 -3.00
N ALA A 157 -44.72 18.92 -3.52
CA ALA A 157 -44.43 19.12 -4.93
C ALA A 157 -42.93 18.95 -5.23
N PRO A 158 -42.52 18.73 -6.50
CA PRO A 158 -41.12 18.55 -6.87
C PRO A 158 -40.20 19.69 -6.40
N PRO A 159 -39.12 19.41 -5.65
CA PRO A 159 -38.23 20.45 -5.17
C PRO A 159 -37.44 21.09 -6.33
N PRO A 160 -37.43 22.43 -6.48
CA PRO A 160 -36.82 23.11 -7.63
C PRO A 160 -35.28 23.12 -7.63
N PHE A 161 -34.67 22.37 -6.69
CA PHE A 161 -33.22 22.22 -6.54
C PHE A 161 -32.70 20.85 -6.97
N TYR A 162 -33.58 19.89 -7.29
CA TYR A 162 -33.23 18.73 -8.12
C TYR A 162 -33.50 19.11 -9.58
N LEU A 163 -32.43 19.29 -10.35
CA LEU A 163 -32.50 19.72 -11.74
C LEU A 163 -32.79 18.51 -12.66
N PRO A 164 -33.18 18.74 -13.93
CA PRO A 164 -33.23 17.65 -14.92
C PRO A 164 -31.87 16.93 -14.98
N PRO A 165 -31.85 15.60 -15.02
CA PRO A 165 -30.62 14.83 -15.11
C PRO A 165 -30.13 14.73 -16.55
N ASP A 166 -28.83 14.49 -16.72
CA ASP A 166 -28.29 13.94 -17.96
C ASP A 166 -28.33 12.41 -17.87
N ILE A 167 -28.71 11.75 -18.96
CA ILE A 167 -28.65 10.29 -19.11
C ILE A 167 -27.47 9.96 -20.03
N ILE A 168 -26.57 9.10 -19.56
CA ILE A 168 -25.31 8.76 -20.23
C ILE A 168 -25.11 7.24 -20.30
N ASP A 169 -24.14 6.81 -21.10
CA ASP A 169 -23.59 5.46 -21.15
C ASP A 169 -22.07 5.69 -21.16
N PHE A 170 -21.46 5.79 -19.96
CA PHE A 170 -20.10 6.33 -19.86
C PHE A 170 -19.03 5.31 -20.26
N ASN A 171 -19.29 4.02 -20.02
CA ASN A 171 -18.38 2.92 -20.30
C ASN A 171 -18.72 2.12 -21.58
N GLN A 172 -19.73 2.56 -22.35
CA GLN A 172 -20.08 2.06 -23.68
C GLN A 172 -20.55 0.60 -23.73
N ASP A 173 -21.25 0.14 -22.68
CA ASP A 173 -21.86 -1.19 -22.66
C ASP A 173 -23.36 -1.20 -23.00
N GLY A 174 -23.95 -0.03 -23.22
CA GLY A 174 -25.35 0.16 -23.61
C GLY A 174 -26.33 0.18 -22.45
N GLN A 175 -25.90 -0.09 -21.22
CA GLN A 175 -26.65 0.23 -20.01
C GLN A 175 -26.52 1.73 -19.72
N GLN A 176 -27.60 2.38 -19.29
CA GLN A 176 -27.60 3.84 -19.09
C GLN A 176 -27.51 4.24 -17.62
N GLU A 177 -26.62 5.18 -17.31
CA GLU A 177 -26.51 5.85 -16.02
C GLU A 177 -27.36 7.10 -15.91
N LEU A 178 -27.67 7.44 -14.66
CA LEU A 178 -28.29 8.68 -14.25
C LEU A 178 -27.23 9.64 -13.67
N LEU A 179 -26.98 10.77 -14.35
CA LEU A 179 -26.22 11.89 -13.79
C LEU A 179 -27.20 12.93 -13.21
N ASN A 180 -27.37 12.89 -11.89
CA ASN A 180 -28.25 13.79 -11.14
C ASN A 180 -27.52 15.08 -10.71
N HIS A 181 -28.15 16.22 -11.00
CA HIS A 181 -27.65 17.54 -10.64
C HIS A 181 -28.49 18.19 -9.52
N TYR A 182 -27.84 18.54 -8.42
CA TYR A 182 -28.44 19.25 -7.28
C TYR A 182 -27.88 20.67 -7.18
N PHE A 183 -28.75 21.68 -7.07
CA PHE A 183 -28.35 23.07 -6.80
C PHE A 183 -29.41 23.81 -5.98
N ARG A 184 -29.05 24.24 -4.77
CA ARG A 184 -29.93 24.89 -3.81
C ARG A 184 -29.31 26.15 -3.22
N VAL A 185 -30.09 27.21 -3.16
CA VAL A 185 -29.81 28.41 -2.35
C VAL A 185 -30.80 28.47 -1.19
N ARG A 186 -30.30 28.59 0.05
CA ARG A 186 -31.12 28.70 1.26
C ARG A 186 -30.46 29.65 2.26
N GLU A 187 -31.17 30.69 2.70
CA GLU A 187 -30.73 31.57 3.81
C GLU A 187 -29.31 32.15 3.63
N GLY A 188 -28.90 32.40 2.37
CA GLY A 188 -27.57 32.90 2.01
C GLY A 188 -26.50 31.83 1.77
N LEU A 189 -26.79 30.56 2.07
CA LEU A 189 -25.95 29.42 1.74
C LEU A 189 -26.26 28.95 0.30
N VAL A 190 -25.22 28.80 -0.51
CA VAL A 190 -25.29 28.10 -1.81
C VAL A 190 -24.67 26.72 -1.65
N THR A 191 -25.42 25.68 -2.03
CA THR A 191 -24.97 24.28 -2.07
C THR A 191 -25.28 23.70 -3.45
N GLY A 192 -24.36 22.92 -4.02
CA GLY A 192 -24.60 22.21 -5.26
C GLY A 192 -23.64 21.04 -5.44
N ALA A 193 -24.13 19.96 -6.02
CA ALA A 193 -23.44 18.68 -6.13
C ALA A 193 -23.93 17.89 -7.35
N ASP A 194 -23.04 17.11 -7.95
CA ASP A 194 -23.37 16.16 -9.01
C ASP A 194 -23.23 14.74 -8.46
N THR A 195 -24.04 13.81 -8.96
CA THR A 195 -24.12 12.43 -8.42
C THR A 195 -24.47 11.45 -9.53
N LEU A 196 -23.63 10.43 -9.73
CA LEU A 196 -23.82 9.41 -10.74
C LEU A 196 -24.41 8.16 -10.10
N TYR A 197 -25.49 7.63 -10.68
CA TYR A 197 -26.10 6.38 -10.28
C TYR A 197 -26.11 5.37 -11.44
N ARG A 198 -25.89 4.10 -11.10
CA ARG A 198 -25.98 2.95 -12.01
C ARG A 198 -26.78 1.83 -11.34
N TRP A 199 -27.48 1.03 -12.13
CA TRP A 199 -28.20 -0.14 -11.61
C TRP A 199 -27.23 -1.28 -11.27
N ASP A 200 -27.27 -1.76 -10.02
CA ASP A 200 -26.35 -2.77 -9.46
C ASP A 200 -26.86 -4.22 -9.58
N GLY A 201 -28.05 -4.42 -10.16
CA GLY A 201 -28.77 -5.69 -10.19
C GLY A 201 -29.92 -5.81 -9.18
N LEU A 202 -29.99 -4.91 -8.20
CA LEU A 202 -31.02 -4.86 -7.15
C LEU A 202 -31.67 -3.48 -6.99
N GLN A 203 -30.91 -2.40 -7.21
CA GLN A 203 -31.30 -1.01 -6.98
C GLN A 203 -30.51 -0.04 -7.87
N LEU A 204 -30.91 1.22 -7.90
CA LEU A 204 -30.18 2.31 -8.55
C LEU A 204 -29.11 2.86 -7.60
N ALA A 205 -27.97 2.17 -7.53
CA ALA A 205 -26.88 2.46 -6.62
C ALA A 205 -26.12 3.74 -6.98
N ARG A 206 -25.73 4.52 -5.97
CA ARG A 206 -24.88 5.71 -6.13
C ARG A 206 -23.42 5.28 -6.32
N ILE A 207 -22.91 5.38 -7.55
CA ILE A 207 -21.55 4.98 -7.90
C ILE A 207 -20.53 6.11 -7.84
N TRP A 208 -20.97 7.38 -7.82
CA TRP A 208 -20.09 8.54 -7.62
C TRP A 208 -20.84 9.76 -7.07
N HIS A 209 -20.14 10.66 -6.38
CA HIS A 209 -20.68 11.92 -5.85
C HIS A 209 -19.60 12.99 -5.68
N ILE A 210 -19.91 14.24 -5.98
CA ILE A 210 -19.04 15.39 -5.69
C ILE A 210 -19.84 16.65 -5.31
N GLU A 211 -19.46 17.30 -4.20
CA GLU A 211 -19.85 18.69 -3.95
C GLU A 211 -19.13 19.61 -4.95
N ARG A 212 -19.88 20.39 -5.73
CA ARG A 212 -19.35 21.35 -6.72
C ARG A 212 -19.34 22.79 -6.25
N VAL A 213 -20.23 23.15 -5.33
CA VAL A 213 -20.28 24.50 -4.76
C VAL A 213 -20.78 24.44 -3.33
N LEU A 214 -19.98 25.05 -2.44
CA LEU A 214 -20.37 25.37 -1.08
C LEU A 214 -19.94 26.82 -0.82
N ASP A 215 -20.90 27.71 -0.63
CA ASP A 215 -20.66 29.15 -0.48
C ASP A 215 -21.49 29.70 0.68
N ASN A 216 -20.84 30.08 1.77
CA ASN A 216 -21.52 30.64 2.95
C ASN A 216 -21.27 32.15 3.13
N LEU A 217 -20.79 32.86 2.09
CA LEU A 217 -20.48 34.29 2.18
C LEU A 217 -21.69 35.17 2.52
N GLN A 218 -22.91 34.77 2.12
CA GLN A 218 -24.14 35.55 2.34
C GLN A 218 -25.00 35.04 3.52
N VAL A 219 -24.54 34.01 4.25
CA VAL A 219 -25.24 33.48 5.45
C VAL A 219 -25.15 34.49 6.60
N ASP A 220 -26.21 34.63 7.41
CA ASP A 220 -26.16 35.44 8.65
C ASP A 220 -25.07 34.88 9.60
N SER A 221 -24.20 35.74 10.12
CA SER A 221 -23.10 35.34 11.03
C SER A 221 -23.58 34.55 12.25
N ALA A 222 -24.85 34.69 12.67
CA ALA A 222 -25.43 33.89 13.75
C ALA A 222 -25.44 32.36 13.48
N TYR A 223 -25.28 31.93 12.22
CA TYR A 223 -25.25 30.53 11.81
C TYR A 223 -23.87 30.08 11.28
N VAL A 224 -22.84 30.92 11.38
CA VAL A 224 -21.47 30.57 10.99
C VAL A 224 -20.77 29.94 12.20
N SER A 225 -20.67 28.60 12.21
CA SER A 225 -20.08 27.80 13.30
C SER A 225 -18.55 27.79 13.32
N GLN A 226 -17.91 28.24 12.24
CA GLN A 226 -16.47 28.21 12.00
C GLN A 226 -15.89 29.63 12.12
N PRO A 227 -14.64 29.84 12.54
CA PRO A 227 -14.04 31.19 12.70
C PRO A 227 -13.74 31.90 11.36
N TYR A 228 -14.34 31.44 10.27
CA TYR A 228 -14.17 31.92 8.90
C TYR A 228 -15.41 31.58 8.06
N ARG A 229 -15.55 32.28 6.94
CA ARG A 229 -16.45 31.93 5.84
C ARG A 229 -15.67 31.24 4.73
N LYS A 230 -16.30 30.32 3.99
CA LYS A 230 -15.69 29.56 2.89
C LYS A 230 -16.49 29.70 1.58
N ASN A 231 -15.75 29.92 0.49
CA ASN A 231 -16.18 29.76 -0.90
C ASN A 231 -15.39 28.58 -1.47
N TYR A 232 -16.06 27.46 -1.69
CA TYR A 232 -15.52 26.27 -2.33
C TYR A 232 -16.19 26.06 -3.70
N ARG A 233 -15.38 25.64 -4.67
CA ARG A 233 -15.80 25.26 -6.02
C ARG A 233 -15.05 24.00 -6.45
N ALA A 234 -15.76 23.11 -7.14
CA ALA A 234 -15.16 21.99 -7.84
C ALA A 234 -15.83 21.81 -9.21
N ASP A 235 -14.99 21.65 -10.22
CA ASP A 235 -15.36 21.34 -11.59
C ASP A 235 -14.67 20.03 -11.98
N TRP A 236 -15.31 19.25 -12.85
CA TRP A 236 -14.90 17.88 -13.14
C TRP A 236 -15.04 17.56 -14.63
N GLU A 237 -14.24 16.61 -15.09
CA GLU A 237 -14.20 16.15 -16.49
C GLU A 237 -13.90 14.65 -16.59
N TRP A 238 -14.36 14.03 -17.68
CA TRP A 238 -14.06 12.63 -18.01
C TRP A 238 -12.66 12.48 -18.58
N VAL A 239 -11.95 11.42 -18.16
CA VAL A 239 -10.60 11.08 -18.63
C VAL A 239 -10.59 9.62 -19.07
N GLY A 240 -10.62 9.40 -20.39
CA GLY A 240 -10.86 8.08 -20.98
C GLY A 240 -12.31 7.62 -20.78
N ILE A 241 -12.52 6.29 -20.75
CA ILE A 241 -13.81 5.65 -20.43
C ILE A 241 -13.94 5.27 -18.95
N ASP A 242 -12.81 5.15 -18.23
CA ASP A 242 -12.74 4.59 -16.88
C ASP A 242 -12.34 5.63 -15.81
N GLY A 243 -12.39 6.93 -16.10
CA GLY A 243 -11.83 7.96 -15.21
C GLY A 243 -12.59 9.29 -15.16
N ILE A 244 -12.57 9.92 -13.98
CA ILE A 244 -13.03 11.30 -13.74
C ILE A 244 -11.92 12.07 -13.02
N VAL A 245 -11.58 13.26 -13.50
CA VAL A 245 -10.71 14.21 -12.77
C VAL A 245 -11.55 15.35 -12.23
N VAL A 246 -11.30 15.73 -10.96
CA VAL A 246 -11.96 16.83 -10.25
C VAL A 246 -10.92 17.88 -9.87
N SER A 247 -11.11 19.10 -10.35
CA SER A 247 -10.31 20.27 -10.01
C SER A 247 -11.03 21.10 -8.94
N GLU A 248 -10.43 21.22 -7.76
CA GLU A 248 -11.01 21.85 -6.58
C GLU A 248 -10.32 23.18 -6.25
N THR A 249 -11.06 24.12 -5.66
CA THR A 249 -10.50 25.34 -5.07
C THR A 249 -11.37 25.81 -3.90
N VAL A 250 -10.72 26.16 -2.79
CA VAL A 250 -11.36 26.80 -1.63
C VAL A 250 -10.68 28.12 -1.30
N ARG A 251 -11.47 29.13 -0.93
CA ARG A 251 -11.05 30.42 -0.40
C ARG A 251 -11.69 30.65 0.95
N PHE A 252 -10.89 31.12 1.90
CA PHE A 252 -11.31 31.41 3.27
C PHE A 252 -11.36 32.92 3.52
N TYR A 253 -12.32 33.39 4.31
CA TYR A 253 -12.61 34.80 4.56
C TYR A 253 -12.94 35.04 6.05
N PRO A 254 -12.76 36.25 6.60
CA PRO A 254 -13.15 36.56 7.97
C PRO A 254 -14.64 36.28 8.25
N GLU A 255 -14.95 35.75 9.44
CA GLU A 255 -16.33 35.62 9.94
C GLU A 255 -17.07 36.97 9.91
N THR A 256 -16.37 38.03 10.32
CA THR A 256 -16.83 39.43 10.39
C THR A 256 -16.29 40.27 9.23
N GLY A 257 -16.64 39.90 7.99
CA GLY A 257 -16.34 40.67 6.78
C GLY A 257 -17.44 41.66 6.38
N GLN A 258 -17.09 42.91 6.07
CA GLN A 258 -18.01 43.91 5.50
C GLN A 258 -18.17 43.77 3.98
N ASN A 259 -19.24 44.35 3.43
CA ASN A 259 -19.43 44.57 2.00
C ASN A 259 -18.39 45.57 1.44
N ALA A 260 -17.16 45.13 1.25
CA ALA A 260 -16.22 45.80 0.34
C ALA A 260 -16.60 45.40 -1.09
N GLU A 261 -17.29 46.28 -1.81
CA GLU A 261 -18.05 45.94 -3.04
C GLU A 261 -17.20 45.46 -4.24
N ASP A 262 -15.86 45.51 -4.18
CA ASP A 262 -14.96 45.12 -5.27
C ASP A 262 -13.86 44.07 -4.93
N ASP A 263 -13.40 43.95 -3.66
CA ASP A 263 -12.33 42.98 -3.30
C ASP A 263 -12.37 42.58 -1.79
N PRO A 264 -12.90 41.39 -1.44
CA PRO A 264 -12.99 40.91 -0.06
C PRO A 264 -11.71 40.22 0.42
N LEU A 265 -11.22 40.58 1.62
CA LEU A 265 -10.01 40.03 2.24
C LEU A 265 -10.05 38.50 2.34
N VAL A 266 -9.17 37.84 1.58
CA VAL A 266 -8.93 36.39 1.64
C VAL A 266 -7.94 36.09 2.77
N LEU A 267 -8.33 35.21 3.71
CA LEU A 267 -7.45 34.66 4.75
C LEU A 267 -6.46 33.63 4.18
N GLY A 268 -6.87 32.92 3.14
CA GLY A 268 -6.05 31.96 2.40
C GLY A 268 -6.82 31.27 1.28
N LYS A 269 -6.09 30.61 0.38
CA LYS A 269 -6.63 29.88 -0.77
C LYS A 269 -5.86 28.57 -0.94
N GLU A 270 -6.60 27.49 -1.17
CA GLU A 270 -6.05 26.20 -1.61
C GLU A 270 -6.65 25.79 -2.96
N SER A 271 -5.91 24.99 -3.72
CA SER A 271 -6.35 24.38 -4.99
C SER A 271 -5.73 22.99 -5.14
N TRP A 272 -6.52 22.04 -5.63
CA TRP A 272 -6.14 20.62 -5.72
C TRP A 272 -6.72 19.98 -6.98
N GLN A 273 -6.16 18.86 -7.42
CA GLN A 273 -6.80 17.95 -8.38
C GLN A 273 -6.83 16.54 -7.81
N ARG A 274 -7.96 15.84 -7.98
CA ARG A 274 -8.14 14.43 -7.57
C ARG A 274 -8.65 13.61 -8.76
N GLN A 275 -8.21 12.37 -8.87
CA GLN A 275 -8.70 11.43 -9.87
C GLN A 275 -9.58 10.37 -9.21
N PHE A 276 -10.58 9.91 -9.95
CA PHE A 276 -11.39 8.74 -9.65
C PHE A 276 -11.26 7.75 -10.81
N CYS A 277 -11.20 6.47 -10.49
CA CYS A 277 -11.04 5.36 -11.42
C CYS A 277 -12.22 4.38 -11.28
N TRP A 278 -12.70 3.86 -12.40
CA TRP A 278 -13.76 2.87 -12.47
C TRP A 278 -13.21 1.45 -12.21
N ASN A 279 -13.78 0.75 -11.22
CA ASN A 279 -13.39 -0.63 -10.90
C ASN A 279 -14.46 -1.67 -11.31
N LYS A 280 -15.38 -1.30 -12.19
CA LYS A 280 -16.58 -2.09 -12.58
C LYS A 280 -17.66 -2.22 -11.48
N GLN A 281 -17.56 -1.46 -10.39
CA GLN A 281 -18.60 -1.34 -9.35
C GLN A 281 -18.91 0.12 -9.00
N ALA A 282 -17.90 0.93 -8.69
CA ALA A 282 -18.05 2.36 -8.41
C ALA A 282 -16.83 3.18 -8.89
N MET A 283 -16.93 4.51 -8.81
CA MET A 283 -15.83 5.43 -9.08
C MET A 283 -15.02 5.66 -7.81
N HIS A 284 -13.86 5.02 -7.72
CA HIS A 284 -13.01 5.01 -6.54
C HIS A 284 -11.91 6.07 -6.64
N PRO A 285 -11.59 6.82 -5.55
CA PRO A 285 -10.43 7.70 -5.54
C PRO A 285 -9.17 6.92 -5.93
N CYS A 286 -8.39 7.48 -6.85
CA CYS A 286 -7.14 6.88 -7.32
C CYS A 286 -6.08 7.97 -7.51
N ALA A 287 -4.82 7.58 -7.42
CA ALA A 287 -3.70 8.47 -7.66
C ALA A 287 -2.50 7.67 -8.20
N PRO A 288 -2.26 7.67 -9.52
CA PRO A 288 -1.11 7.01 -10.12
C PRO A 288 0.23 7.47 -9.52
N GLN A 289 0.34 8.76 -9.15
CA GLN A 289 1.51 9.32 -8.45
C GLN A 289 1.44 9.20 -6.92
N GLY A 290 0.39 8.55 -6.40
CA GLY A 290 0.21 8.24 -4.98
C GLY A 290 1.11 7.09 -4.50
N PRO A 291 0.94 6.63 -3.25
CA PRO A 291 1.78 5.58 -2.69
C PRO A 291 1.42 4.20 -3.27
N ALA A 292 2.45 3.42 -3.60
CA ALA A 292 2.30 2.00 -3.98
C ALA A 292 1.99 1.09 -2.78
N GLY A 293 2.46 1.45 -1.58
CA GLY A 293 2.28 0.64 -0.36
C GLY A 293 0.83 0.56 0.12
N ILE A 294 0.45 -0.57 0.72
CA ILE A 294 -0.89 -0.77 1.27
C ILE A 294 -1.06 -0.06 2.61
N PHE A 295 -2.18 0.64 2.77
CA PHE A 295 -2.67 1.10 4.06
C PHE A 295 -4.19 0.94 4.16
N ALA A 296 -4.69 0.74 5.37
CA ALA A 296 -6.11 0.79 5.68
C ALA A 296 -6.42 2.08 6.43
N TYR A 297 -7.63 2.60 6.23
CA TYR A 297 -8.10 3.83 6.88
C TYR A 297 -9.63 3.81 7.04
N THR A 298 -10.16 4.67 7.92
CA THR A 298 -11.62 4.87 8.04
C THR A 298 -12.06 6.26 7.61
N ILE A 299 -13.13 6.38 6.83
CA ILE A 299 -13.83 7.65 6.54
C ILE A 299 -15.25 7.56 7.09
N LEU A 300 -15.65 8.53 7.92
CA LEU A 300 -16.97 8.58 8.58
C LEU A 300 -17.35 7.30 9.36
N GLY A 301 -16.36 6.47 9.73
CA GLY A 301 -16.54 5.18 10.39
C GLY A 301 -16.54 3.97 9.44
N ASP A 302 -16.57 4.17 8.12
CA ASP A 302 -16.47 3.10 7.14
C ASP A 302 -15.01 2.74 6.87
N LEU A 303 -14.68 1.45 6.78
CA LEU A 303 -13.33 0.96 6.50
C LEU A 303 -13.04 0.86 5.01
N TRP A 304 -11.87 1.38 4.64
CA TRP A 304 -11.32 1.37 3.29
C TRP A 304 -9.88 0.85 3.29
N LEU A 305 -9.49 0.33 2.15
CA LEU A 305 -8.17 -0.19 1.81
C LEU A 305 -7.61 0.62 0.65
N TRP A 306 -6.39 1.14 0.80
CA TRP A 306 -5.58 1.62 -0.31
C TRP A 306 -4.68 0.49 -0.79
N GLN A 307 -4.76 0.16 -2.08
CA GLN A 307 -3.97 -0.87 -2.74
C GLN A 307 -3.87 -0.54 -4.23
N ASN A 308 -2.72 -0.82 -4.85
CA ASN A 308 -2.49 -0.61 -6.30
C ASN A 308 -2.92 0.79 -6.78
N HIS A 309 -2.53 1.84 -6.04
CA HIS A 309 -2.84 3.25 -6.32
C HIS A 309 -4.34 3.64 -6.29
N GLN A 310 -5.21 2.81 -5.71
CA GLN A 310 -6.67 2.98 -5.68
C GLN A 310 -7.26 2.71 -4.28
N ALA A 311 -8.39 3.36 -3.99
CA ALA A 311 -9.05 3.31 -2.67
C ALA A 311 -10.39 2.55 -2.70
N HIS A 312 -10.44 1.37 -2.06
CA HIS A 312 -11.56 0.44 -2.11
C HIS A 312 -12.20 0.19 -0.73
N PRO A 313 -13.54 0.18 -0.60
CA PRO A 313 -14.23 -0.07 0.66
C PRO A 313 -14.29 -1.58 0.98
N LEU A 314 -14.14 -1.94 2.25
CA LEU A 314 -14.20 -3.34 2.72
C LEU A 314 -15.58 -3.74 3.28
N ASP A 315 -16.63 -2.99 2.93
CA ASP A 315 -18.01 -3.17 3.43
C ASP A 315 -18.08 -3.38 4.96
N ALA A 316 -17.35 -2.55 5.69
CA ALA A 316 -17.35 -2.54 7.15
C ALA A 316 -17.69 -1.13 7.64
N LYS A 317 -18.90 -1.00 8.20
CA LYS A 317 -19.48 0.24 8.73
C LYS A 317 -19.17 0.39 10.22
N ASN A 318 -19.21 1.62 10.75
CA ASN A 318 -19.07 1.91 12.18
C ASN A 318 -17.86 1.24 12.88
N VAL A 319 -16.68 1.27 12.24
CA VAL A 319 -15.46 0.66 12.74
C VAL A 319 -14.84 1.46 13.89
N ILE A 320 -14.56 0.76 14.99
CA ILE A 320 -14.02 1.28 16.25
C ILE A 320 -12.48 1.33 16.22
N ASP A 321 -11.84 0.25 15.77
CA ASP A 321 -10.39 0.13 15.57
C ASP A 321 -10.11 -1.03 14.58
N PHE A 322 -8.94 -1.00 13.95
CA PHE A 322 -8.43 -2.06 13.07
C PHE A 322 -6.92 -2.25 13.24
N LYS A 323 -6.41 -3.43 12.90
CA LYS A 323 -4.99 -3.82 12.98
C LYS A 323 -4.61 -4.73 11.81
N TRP A 324 -3.45 -4.43 11.22
CA TRP A 324 -2.73 -5.38 10.38
C TRP A 324 -2.04 -6.44 11.24
N SER A 325 -1.98 -7.66 10.73
CA SER A 325 -1.10 -8.72 11.23
C SER A 325 0.37 -8.35 11.02
N GLN A 326 1.27 -9.00 11.76
CA GLN A 326 2.70 -8.71 11.67
C GLN A 326 3.31 -9.02 10.29
N ASP A 327 2.71 -9.99 9.57
CA ASP A 327 3.00 -10.33 8.17
C ASP A 327 2.32 -9.41 7.13
N GLY A 328 1.45 -8.49 7.57
CA GLY A 328 0.71 -7.56 6.73
C GLY A 328 -0.31 -8.18 5.76
N GLN A 329 -0.50 -9.52 5.78
CA GLN A 329 -1.44 -10.24 4.92
C GLN A 329 -2.89 -10.17 5.41
N ARG A 330 -3.13 -9.81 6.67
CA ARG A 330 -4.47 -9.87 7.29
C ARG A 330 -4.81 -8.57 8.01
N LEU A 331 -6.01 -8.08 7.75
CA LEU A 331 -6.57 -6.89 8.41
C LEU A 331 -7.73 -7.32 9.30
N ALA A 332 -7.59 -7.16 10.60
CA ALA A 332 -8.68 -7.36 11.55
C ALA A 332 -9.30 -6.02 11.95
N TRP A 333 -10.62 -5.94 12.05
CA TRP A 333 -11.34 -4.74 12.49
C TRP A 333 -12.49 -5.08 13.43
N MET A 334 -12.97 -4.09 14.19
CA MET A 334 -14.14 -4.23 15.06
C MET A 334 -15.19 -3.19 14.69
N SER A 335 -16.36 -3.61 14.26
CA SER A 335 -17.49 -2.75 13.89
C SER A 335 -18.64 -2.84 14.89
N GLN A 336 -19.21 -1.71 15.31
CA GLN A 336 -20.42 -1.69 16.12
C GLN A 336 -21.67 -1.67 15.24
N LEU A 337 -22.48 -2.72 15.30
CA LEU A 337 -23.82 -2.66 14.74
C LEU A 337 -24.68 -1.76 15.64
N SER A 338 -25.44 -0.84 15.05
CA SER A 338 -26.44 -0.09 15.81
C SER A 338 -27.62 -1.03 16.06
N PRO A 339 -27.95 -1.36 17.31
CA PRO A 339 -29.13 -2.17 17.58
C PRO A 339 -30.39 -1.31 17.36
N ILE A 340 -31.51 -1.95 17.03
CA ILE A 340 -32.83 -1.32 16.93
C ILE A 340 -33.59 -1.43 18.26
N ASP A 341 -33.10 -2.23 19.21
CA ASP A 341 -33.60 -2.40 20.59
C ASP A 341 -32.46 -2.23 21.62
N ASP A 342 -32.76 -1.68 22.81
CA ASP A 342 -31.79 -1.02 23.71
C ASP A 342 -30.77 -1.92 24.45
N ASP A 343 -30.93 -3.25 24.49
CA ASP A 343 -30.40 -4.06 25.61
C ASP A 343 -28.91 -4.52 25.53
N LEU A 344 -28.19 -4.31 24.42
CA LEU A 344 -26.70 -4.28 24.31
C LEU A 344 -26.27 -4.00 22.84
N PRO A 345 -25.17 -3.26 22.57
CA PRO A 345 -24.66 -3.08 21.22
C PRO A 345 -23.90 -4.34 20.74
N GLU A 346 -24.37 -4.93 19.65
CA GLU A 346 -23.66 -6.02 18.98
C GLU A 346 -22.36 -5.51 18.33
N VAL A 347 -21.28 -6.28 18.47
CA VAL A 347 -20.00 -5.98 17.83
C VAL A 347 -19.61 -7.14 16.93
N VAL A 348 -19.21 -6.82 15.70
CA VAL A 348 -18.66 -7.79 14.74
C VAL A 348 -17.15 -7.62 14.72
N LEU A 349 -16.42 -8.71 14.97
CA LEU A 349 -15.03 -8.85 14.55
C LEU A 349 -15.03 -9.20 13.06
N GLY A 350 -14.23 -8.49 12.29
CA GLY A 350 -13.94 -8.85 10.91
C GLY A 350 -12.48 -9.19 10.72
N ILE A 351 -12.21 -10.08 9.76
CA ILE A 351 -10.87 -10.40 9.27
C ILE A 351 -10.94 -10.46 7.75
N TYR A 352 -10.17 -9.59 7.10
CA TYR A 352 -9.91 -9.57 5.67
C TYR A 352 -8.56 -10.21 5.38
N GLU A 353 -8.51 -11.12 4.40
CA GLU A 353 -7.31 -11.80 3.92
C GLU A 353 -6.89 -11.18 2.58
N LEU A 354 -5.70 -10.58 2.51
CA LEU A 354 -5.27 -9.75 1.39
C LEU A 354 -5.04 -10.55 0.10
N GLU A 355 -4.46 -11.74 0.20
CA GLU A 355 -4.13 -12.61 -0.94
C GLU A 355 -5.38 -13.11 -1.70
N THR A 356 -6.47 -13.37 -0.97
CA THR A 356 -7.70 -13.99 -1.51
C THR A 356 -8.88 -13.03 -1.61
N GLY A 357 -8.79 -11.87 -0.98
CA GLY A 357 -9.91 -10.96 -0.77
C GLY A 357 -10.98 -11.48 0.21
N GLU A 358 -10.75 -12.60 0.92
CA GLU A 358 -11.79 -13.23 1.75
C GLU A 358 -12.14 -12.36 2.96
N ILE A 359 -13.42 -11.98 3.07
CA ILE A 359 -13.96 -11.21 4.21
C ILE A 359 -14.71 -12.15 5.17
N ARG A 360 -14.09 -12.51 6.30
CA ARG A 360 -14.69 -13.35 7.34
C ARG A 360 -15.18 -12.49 8.51
N ARG A 361 -16.49 -12.53 8.79
CA ARG A 361 -17.14 -11.79 9.89
C ARG A 361 -17.56 -12.74 11.02
N PHE A 362 -17.48 -12.25 12.25
CA PHE A 362 -17.50 -13.03 13.48
C PHE A 362 -18.24 -12.28 14.60
N GLN A 363 -19.35 -12.81 15.11
CA GLN A 363 -20.16 -12.15 16.13
C GLN A 363 -19.47 -12.13 17.52
N MET A 364 -19.36 -10.96 18.17
CA MET A 364 -18.97 -10.79 19.58
C MET A 364 -20.15 -10.38 20.46
N GLY A 365 -20.21 -10.89 21.70
CA GLY A 365 -21.31 -10.61 22.65
C GLY A 365 -21.16 -9.36 23.55
N LYS A 366 -19.97 -8.75 23.65
CA LYS A 366 -19.75 -7.48 24.37
C LYS A 366 -18.64 -6.68 23.69
N ARG A 367 -18.76 -5.35 23.67
CA ARG A 367 -17.78 -4.46 23.04
C ARG A 367 -16.38 -4.57 23.72
N PRO A 368 -15.33 -4.96 22.99
CA PRO A 368 -13.95 -4.93 23.46
C PRO A 368 -13.35 -3.51 23.44
N THR A 369 -12.19 -3.34 24.06
CA THR A 369 -11.50 -2.05 24.19
C THR A 369 -10.11 -1.98 23.56
N THR A 370 -9.53 -3.12 23.18
CA THR A 370 -8.29 -3.17 22.37
C THR A 370 -8.34 -4.32 21.39
N LEU A 371 -7.54 -4.22 20.32
CA LEU A 371 -7.30 -5.28 19.34
C LEU A 371 -5.80 -5.31 19.05
N LEU A 372 -5.24 -6.52 18.98
CA LEU A 372 -3.82 -6.75 18.67
C LEU A 372 -3.67 -8.10 17.97
N TRP A 373 -2.84 -8.18 16.92
CA TRP A 373 -2.37 -9.46 16.40
C TRP A 373 -1.12 -9.92 17.15
N LEU A 374 -1.07 -11.20 17.49
CA LEU A 374 0.11 -11.86 18.03
C LEU A 374 0.99 -12.44 16.90
N PRO A 375 2.31 -12.64 17.14
CA PRO A 375 3.21 -13.27 16.16
C PRO A 375 2.81 -14.70 15.74
N ASP A 376 2.01 -15.40 16.56
CA ASP A 376 1.48 -16.74 16.25
C ASP A 376 0.21 -16.73 15.38
N GLY A 377 -0.28 -15.56 14.97
CA GLY A 377 -1.46 -15.39 14.14
C GLY A 377 -2.80 -15.45 14.88
N ARG A 378 -2.80 -15.42 16.22
CA ARG A 378 -4.01 -15.16 17.03
C ARG A 378 -4.27 -13.66 17.23
N LEU A 379 -5.50 -13.31 17.58
CA LEU A 379 -5.93 -11.97 17.95
C LEU A 379 -6.14 -11.85 19.46
N ALA A 380 -5.44 -10.93 20.13
CA ALA A 380 -5.70 -10.57 21.52
C ALA A 380 -6.65 -9.37 21.60
N TYR A 381 -7.67 -9.44 22.47
CA TYR A 381 -8.57 -8.33 22.78
C TYR A 381 -8.96 -8.30 24.26
N THR A 382 -9.19 -7.10 24.79
CA THR A 382 -9.63 -6.87 26.19
C THR A 382 -11.12 -6.54 26.26
N ARG A 383 -11.81 -7.04 27.29
CA ARG A 383 -13.16 -6.56 27.66
C ARG A 383 -13.27 -6.45 29.19
N PRO A 384 -14.22 -5.65 29.73
CA PRO A 384 -14.50 -5.65 31.16
C PRO A 384 -15.03 -7.02 31.59
N GLY A 385 -14.39 -7.64 32.58
CA GLY A 385 -14.93 -8.80 33.26
C GLY A 385 -16.13 -8.37 34.11
N SER A 386 -17.28 -9.01 33.89
CA SER A 386 -18.46 -8.84 34.73
C SER A 386 -18.82 -10.19 35.34
N VAL A 387 -18.31 -10.47 36.54
CA VAL A 387 -18.92 -11.49 37.40
C VAL A 387 -20.26 -10.93 37.85
N ASP A 388 -21.36 -11.53 37.39
CA ASP A 388 -22.71 -11.04 37.63
C ASP A 388 -23.15 -11.33 39.08
N THR A 389 -22.71 -10.46 40.00
CA THR A 389 -22.94 -10.60 41.45
C THR A 389 -24.19 -9.86 41.94
N GLY A 390 -25.01 -9.30 41.04
CA GLY A 390 -26.27 -8.62 41.38
C GLY A 390 -26.10 -7.37 42.29
N LYS A 391 -24.91 -6.78 42.36
CA LYS A 391 -24.61 -5.57 43.12
C LYS A 391 -24.07 -4.46 42.21
N PRO A 392 -24.56 -3.21 42.32
CA PRO A 392 -23.89 -2.08 41.69
C PRO A 392 -22.57 -1.82 42.42
N THR A 393 -21.45 -2.07 41.74
CA THR A 393 -20.12 -1.59 42.15
C THR A 393 -20.02 -0.08 41.89
N ALA A 394 -19.20 0.60 42.69
CA ALA A 394 -18.99 2.04 42.53
C ALA A 394 -18.01 2.32 41.37
N PRO A 395 -18.07 3.50 40.70
CA PRO A 395 -17.23 3.82 39.54
C PRO A 395 -15.70 3.90 39.78
N ASP A 396 -15.23 3.56 40.97
CA ASP A 396 -13.85 3.74 41.47
C ASP A 396 -13.21 2.42 41.92
N THR A 397 -13.93 1.29 41.81
CA THR A 397 -13.30 -0.03 41.91
C THR A 397 -12.71 -0.41 40.55
N GLN A 398 -11.38 -0.53 40.51
CA GLN A 398 -10.58 -1.15 39.45
C GLN A 398 -11.33 -2.35 38.85
N ALA A 399 -11.86 -2.20 37.64
CA ALA A 399 -12.61 -3.27 36.98
C ALA A 399 -11.67 -4.40 36.60
N ASP A 400 -12.05 -5.64 36.90
CA ASP A 400 -11.29 -6.83 36.55
C ASP A 400 -11.38 -7.05 35.04
N TRP A 401 -10.43 -6.48 34.29
CA TRP A 401 -10.34 -6.69 32.84
C TRP A 401 -9.92 -8.13 32.55
N SER A 402 -10.27 -8.62 31.36
CA SER A 402 -9.90 -9.97 30.93
C SER A 402 -9.47 -9.94 29.48
N VAL A 403 -8.39 -10.67 29.19
CA VAL A 403 -7.79 -10.80 27.86
C VAL A 403 -8.30 -12.07 27.21
N PHE A 404 -8.73 -11.95 25.96
CA PHE A 404 -9.23 -13.03 25.12
C PHE A 404 -8.31 -13.18 23.93
N PHE A 405 -7.86 -14.41 23.71
CA PHE A 405 -7.07 -14.80 22.54
C PHE A 405 -7.97 -15.59 21.60
N PHE A 406 -8.33 -14.98 20.48
CA PHE A 406 -9.07 -15.61 19.39
C PHE A 406 -8.13 -16.19 18.35
N ASP A 407 -8.27 -17.48 18.09
CA ASP A 407 -7.62 -18.19 17.00
C ASP A 407 -8.59 -18.20 15.79
N PRO A 408 -8.29 -17.45 14.71
CA PRO A 408 -9.21 -17.34 13.57
C PRO A 408 -9.23 -18.59 12.68
N ALA A 409 -8.16 -19.39 12.67
CA ALA A 409 -8.05 -20.59 11.86
C ALA A 409 -8.87 -21.76 12.44
N TYR A 410 -8.76 -21.98 13.76
CA TYR A 410 -9.50 -23.02 14.46
C TYR A 410 -10.81 -22.53 15.10
N ARG A 411 -11.12 -21.23 15.01
CA ARG A 411 -12.26 -20.54 15.62
C ARG A 411 -12.37 -20.81 17.13
N ARG A 412 -11.25 -20.70 17.84
CA ARG A 412 -11.16 -20.96 19.29
C ARG A 412 -10.94 -19.68 20.06
N VAL A 413 -11.47 -19.62 21.27
CA VAL A 413 -11.20 -18.55 22.22
C VAL A 413 -10.59 -19.16 23.48
N SER A 414 -9.51 -18.57 23.97
CA SER A 414 -8.93 -18.85 25.30
C SER A 414 -8.76 -17.54 26.07
N THR A 415 -8.97 -17.57 27.37
CA THR A 415 -9.13 -16.36 28.20
C THR A 415 -8.17 -16.39 29.39
N ILE A 416 -7.59 -15.25 29.73
CA ILE A 416 -6.96 -15.00 31.03
C ILE A 416 -7.76 -13.90 31.73
N THR A 417 -8.20 -14.17 32.96
CA THR A 417 -8.97 -13.23 33.79
C THR A 417 -8.05 -12.33 34.61
N ASP A 418 -8.61 -11.23 35.12
CA ASP A 418 -7.97 -10.32 36.07
C ASP A 418 -6.66 -9.67 35.55
N VAL A 419 -6.49 -9.65 34.21
CA VAL A 419 -5.35 -9.03 33.51
C VAL A 419 -5.63 -7.54 33.31
N PRO A 420 -4.74 -6.64 33.74
CA PRO A 420 -4.93 -5.19 33.57
C PRO A 420 -4.89 -4.74 32.10
N VAL A 421 -5.23 -3.47 31.85
CA VAL A 421 -5.10 -2.84 30.52
C VAL A 421 -3.82 -2.00 30.47
N GLY A 422 -3.07 -2.10 29.38
CA GLY A 422 -1.76 -1.47 29.23
C GLY A 422 -1.19 -1.56 27.81
N ALA A 423 0.09 -1.23 27.67
CA ALA A 423 0.82 -1.34 26.40
C ALA A 423 1.50 -2.73 26.28
N TRP A 424 1.23 -3.42 25.17
CA TRP A 424 1.75 -4.75 24.88
C TRP A 424 3.18 -4.70 24.35
N SER A 425 3.99 -5.71 24.69
CA SER A 425 5.29 -5.94 24.07
C SER A 425 5.15 -6.37 22.60
N PRO A 426 6.14 -6.09 21.73
CA PRO A 426 6.07 -6.46 20.31
C PRO A 426 5.96 -7.96 20.02
N ASP A 427 6.37 -8.81 20.97
CA ASP A 427 6.24 -10.27 20.90
C ASP A 427 4.91 -10.80 21.49
N GLY A 428 4.13 -9.93 22.15
CA GLY A 428 2.85 -10.27 22.75
C GLY A 428 2.92 -11.08 24.06
N HIS A 429 4.09 -11.27 24.66
CA HIS A 429 4.24 -12.03 25.92
C HIS A 429 4.13 -11.19 27.19
N SER A 430 4.23 -9.86 27.10
CA SER A 430 4.23 -8.96 28.24
C SER A 430 3.32 -7.75 28.04
N LEU A 431 2.83 -7.21 29.16
CA LEU A 431 2.02 -5.99 29.21
C LEU A 431 2.57 -5.04 30.27
N ILE A 432 2.82 -3.77 29.92
CA ILE A 432 3.13 -2.72 30.91
C ILE A 432 1.91 -1.83 31.18
N TYR A 433 1.61 -1.58 32.45
CA TYR A 433 0.48 -0.78 32.90
C TYR A 433 0.83 0.10 34.11
N GLU A 434 0.10 1.20 34.32
CA GLU A 434 0.20 2.03 35.53
C GLU A 434 -0.85 1.59 36.55
N ARG A 435 -0.43 1.42 37.81
CA ARG A 435 -1.32 1.22 38.95
C ARG A 435 -0.71 1.88 40.18
N GLU A 436 -1.48 2.77 40.82
CA GLU A 436 -1.12 3.41 42.08
C GLU A 436 0.26 4.10 42.03
N ASN A 437 0.49 4.95 41.01
CA ASN A 437 1.75 5.68 40.82
C ASN A 437 2.96 4.72 40.67
N THR A 438 2.74 3.53 40.10
CA THR A 438 3.76 2.52 39.82
C THR A 438 3.54 1.92 38.44
N LEU A 439 4.60 1.86 37.63
CA LEU A 439 4.60 1.03 36.42
C LEU A 439 4.85 -0.42 36.80
N TYR A 440 3.96 -1.31 36.36
CA TYR A 440 4.04 -2.76 36.52
C TYR A 440 4.18 -3.43 35.16
N ILE A 441 4.95 -4.52 35.10
CA ILE A 441 4.97 -5.45 33.96
C ILE A 441 4.28 -6.75 34.37
N TYR A 442 3.37 -7.24 33.52
CA TYR A 442 2.66 -8.51 33.63
C TYR A 442 3.21 -9.49 32.61
N ASP A 443 3.61 -10.69 33.03
CA ASP A 443 4.08 -11.78 32.18
C ASP A 443 2.93 -12.77 31.91
N LEU A 444 2.59 -12.98 30.64
CA LEU A 444 1.44 -13.81 30.22
C LEU A 444 1.73 -15.31 30.18
N GLN A 445 2.99 -15.74 30.33
CA GLN A 445 3.36 -17.16 30.47
C GLN A 445 3.44 -17.58 31.95
N GLN A 446 3.78 -16.64 32.84
CA GLN A 446 3.90 -16.87 34.28
C GLN A 446 2.64 -16.46 35.07
N GLU A 447 1.73 -15.69 34.46
CA GLU A 447 0.55 -15.07 35.09
C GLU A 447 0.90 -14.13 36.28
N GLU A 448 2.16 -13.68 36.36
CA GLU A 448 2.68 -12.84 37.43
C GLU A 448 2.87 -11.37 37.04
N ALA A 449 2.42 -10.48 37.92
CA ALA A 449 2.66 -9.04 37.83
C ALA A 449 3.77 -8.59 38.79
N ARG A 450 4.76 -7.84 38.31
CA ARG A 450 5.83 -7.27 39.13
C ARG A 450 6.01 -5.76 38.90
N PRO A 451 6.34 -4.98 39.95
CA PRO A 451 6.65 -3.56 39.79
C PRO A 451 7.95 -3.38 39.01
N LEU A 452 8.02 -2.31 38.22
CA LEU A 452 9.15 -1.95 37.38
C LEU A 452 9.68 -0.55 37.73
N VAL A 453 8.79 0.43 37.94
CA VAL A 453 9.14 1.81 38.36
C VAL A 453 8.15 2.30 39.41
N LEU A 454 8.64 2.63 40.61
CA LEU A 454 7.88 3.11 41.76
C LEU A 454 7.88 4.65 41.84
N GLY A 455 6.73 5.22 42.20
CA GLY A 455 6.62 6.65 42.50
C GLY A 455 6.59 7.53 41.25
N VAL A 456 6.01 7.05 40.16
CA VAL A 456 5.75 7.84 38.95
C VAL A 456 4.53 8.74 39.13
N GLU A 457 4.54 9.93 38.55
CA GLU A 457 3.33 10.74 38.42
C GLU A 457 2.36 10.09 37.41
N LYS A 458 1.05 10.33 37.55
CA LYS A 458 0.03 9.75 36.65
C LYS A 458 0.25 10.20 35.21
N SER A 459 -0.13 9.35 34.24
CA SER A 459 0.00 9.58 32.79
C SER A 459 1.43 9.53 32.23
N THR A 460 2.19 8.49 32.58
CA THR A 460 3.56 8.22 32.08
C THR A 460 3.65 7.80 30.61
N ASN A 461 2.55 7.37 29.99
CA ASN A 461 2.45 6.91 28.60
C ASN A 461 3.61 6.01 28.12
N PRO A 462 3.76 4.79 28.67
CA PRO A 462 4.86 3.90 28.32
C PRO A 462 4.81 3.40 26.86
N LEU A 463 5.95 3.46 26.17
CA LEU A 463 6.14 3.08 24.78
C LEU A 463 7.25 2.03 24.66
N TRP A 464 6.90 0.80 24.29
CA TRP A 464 7.87 -0.24 23.97
C TRP A 464 8.74 0.12 22.76
N SER A 465 10.04 -0.17 22.85
CA SER A 465 10.93 -0.29 21.69
C SER A 465 10.38 -1.36 20.74
N PRO A 466 10.39 -1.16 19.41
CA PRO A 466 10.04 -2.19 18.44
C PRO A 466 10.84 -3.50 18.57
N ARG A 467 12.06 -3.47 19.14
CA ARG A 467 12.85 -4.68 19.44
C ARG A 467 12.39 -5.43 20.70
N GLY A 468 11.45 -4.86 21.46
CA GLY A 468 11.00 -5.37 22.77
C GLY A 468 12.01 -5.19 23.91
N ASP A 469 13.17 -4.56 23.66
CA ASP A 469 14.33 -4.55 24.56
C ASP A 469 14.36 -3.38 25.56
N TRP A 470 13.53 -2.36 25.34
CA TRP A 470 13.39 -1.18 26.19
C TRP A 470 11.95 -0.71 26.25
N ILE A 471 11.62 0.02 27.33
CA ILE A 471 10.37 0.77 27.46
C ILE A 471 10.73 2.23 27.76
N ALA A 472 10.33 3.12 26.87
CA ALA A 472 10.39 4.56 27.08
C ALA A 472 9.16 5.03 27.86
N TYR A 473 9.33 5.99 28.76
CA TYR A 473 8.21 6.61 29.48
C TYR A 473 8.54 8.06 29.86
N HIS A 474 7.50 8.83 30.13
CA HIS A 474 7.64 10.20 30.64
C HIS A 474 7.87 10.15 32.15
N LEU A 475 9.01 10.67 32.60
CA LEU A 475 9.27 10.96 34.00
C LEU A 475 8.91 12.42 34.27
N SER A 476 7.98 12.68 35.18
CA SER A 476 7.61 14.04 35.59
C SER A 476 7.90 14.26 37.08
N HIS A 477 8.44 15.42 37.42
CA HIS A 477 8.67 15.84 38.80
C HIS A 477 8.64 17.36 38.91
N GLY A 478 7.79 17.91 39.79
CA GLY A 478 7.83 19.34 40.15
C GLY A 478 7.50 20.32 39.02
N GLY A 479 6.88 19.87 37.92
CA GLY A 479 6.58 20.69 36.73
C GLY A 479 7.65 20.63 35.62
N LEU A 480 8.67 19.78 35.78
CA LEU A 480 9.60 19.36 34.74
C LEU A 480 9.23 17.95 34.25
N SER A 481 9.58 17.62 33.01
CA SER A 481 9.34 16.31 32.41
C SER A 481 10.50 15.90 31.50
N TRP A 482 10.91 14.63 31.57
CA TRP A 482 12.07 14.07 30.85
C TRP A 482 11.75 12.68 30.26
N PRO A 483 12.43 12.27 29.17
CA PRO A 483 12.43 10.88 28.73
C PRO A 483 13.23 10.00 29.69
N ALA A 484 12.70 8.81 29.99
CA ALA A 484 13.41 7.77 30.71
C ALA A 484 13.27 6.42 30.00
N LEU A 485 14.29 5.55 30.12
CA LEU A 485 14.30 4.18 29.58
C LEU A 485 14.48 3.15 30.69
N VAL A 486 13.59 2.15 30.72
CA VAL A 486 13.73 0.96 31.57
C VAL A 486 13.74 -0.32 30.75
N SER A 487 14.67 -1.22 31.07
CA SER A 487 14.72 -2.57 30.51
C SER A 487 13.56 -3.39 31.09
N PRO A 488 12.77 -4.15 30.29
CA PRO A 488 11.69 -4.98 30.83
C PRO A 488 12.23 -6.01 31.84
N ASP A 489 13.43 -6.55 31.60
CA ASP A 489 14.14 -7.50 32.47
C ASP A 489 14.67 -6.91 33.80
N ALA A 490 14.46 -5.62 34.10
CA ALA A 490 14.90 -5.03 35.37
C ALA A 490 14.24 -5.75 36.56
N ARG A 491 15.07 -6.39 37.40
CA ARG A 491 14.62 -7.30 38.48
C ARG A 491 14.23 -6.59 39.76
N ASP A 492 14.95 -5.52 40.08
CA ASP A 492 14.69 -4.66 41.22
C ASP A 492 13.92 -3.41 40.73
N PRO A 493 12.80 -3.03 41.36
CA PRO A 493 11.99 -1.91 40.90
C PRO A 493 12.67 -0.57 41.20
N LEU A 494 12.67 0.31 40.20
CA LEU A 494 13.33 1.62 40.26
C LEU A 494 12.55 2.61 41.13
N ILE A 495 13.22 3.61 41.69
CA ILE A 495 12.58 4.70 42.44
C ILE A 495 12.91 6.03 41.75
N THR A 496 11.90 6.87 41.54
CA THR A 496 12.00 8.09 40.70
C THR A 496 13.05 9.16 41.08
N PRO A 497 13.59 9.29 42.32
CA PRO A 497 14.59 10.33 42.63
C PRO A 497 15.99 10.15 42.03
N ASP A 498 16.38 8.95 41.59
CA ASP A 498 17.79 8.62 41.26
C ASP A 498 18.17 8.87 39.78
N LEU A 499 17.47 9.77 39.08
CA LEU A 499 17.70 10.11 37.66
C LEU A 499 18.08 11.59 37.47
N LEU A 500 19.24 11.86 36.87
CA LEU A 500 19.74 13.20 36.49
C LEU A 500 20.48 13.10 35.15
N THR A 501 19.85 13.51 34.04
CA THR A 501 20.42 13.33 32.69
C THR A 501 20.07 14.45 31.72
N ASN A 502 20.94 14.65 30.73
CA ASN A 502 21.12 15.92 30.03
C ASN A 502 20.13 16.13 28.88
N LEU A 503 18.91 16.55 29.20
CA LEU A 503 18.04 17.31 28.30
C LEU A 503 17.86 18.72 28.90
N ASP A 504 17.90 19.77 28.10
CA ASP A 504 17.82 21.17 28.59
C ASP A 504 16.56 21.37 29.47
N GLU A 505 16.76 21.62 30.77
CA GLU A 505 15.68 21.71 31.76
C GLU A 505 14.76 22.92 31.49
N ARG A 506 13.50 22.67 31.11
CA ARG A 506 12.50 23.71 30.85
C ARG A 506 11.18 23.43 31.57
N ALA A 507 10.81 24.34 32.47
CA ALA A 507 9.56 24.25 33.23
C ALA A 507 8.35 24.51 32.33
N GLY A 508 7.40 23.57 32.31
CA GLY A 508 6.17 23.67 31.51
C GLY A 508 6.28 23.28 30.03
N ALA A 509 7.43 22.76 29.58
CA ALA A 509 7.55 22.19 28.24
C ALA A 509 6.77 20.88 28.09
N GLN A 510 6.19 20.66 26.91
CA GLN A 510 5.64 19.39 26.46
C GLN A 510 6.74 18.54 25.83
N LEU A 511 6.71 17.24 26.14
CA LEU A 511 7.57 16.21 25.55
C LEU A 511 6.75 15.33 24.60
N ARG A 512 7.33 14.94 23.47
CA ARG A 512 6.83 13.87 22.58
C ARG A 512 7.97 12.94 22.22
N LEU A 513 7.72 11.64 22.31
CA LEU A 513 8.71 10.58 22.08
C LEU A 513 8.25 9.68 20.94
N ALA A 514 9.19 9.30 20.06
CA ALA A 514 8.94 8.33 19.01
C ALA A 514 10.17 7.45 18.79
N TRP A 515 9.95 6.14 18.72
CA TRP A 515 10.97 5.17 18.33
C TRP A 515 11.14 5.14 16.81
N SER A 516 12.38 5.01 16.36
CA SER A 516 12.69 4.50 15.01
C SER A 516 12.23 3.04 14.87
N ALA A 517 11.86 2.61 13.66
CA ALA A 517 11.23 1.29 13.47
C ALA A 517 12.15 0.10 13.80
N ASP A 518 13.47 0.27 13.73
CA ASP A 518 14.49 -0.69 14.18
C ASP A 518 14.72 -0.69 15.71
N GLY A 519 14.07 0.23 16.44
CA GLY A 519 14.26 0.48 17.87
C GLY A 519 15.67 0.93 18.28
N SER A 520 16.54 1.31 17.34
CA SER A 520 17.93 1.70 17.65
C SER A 520 18.09 3.14 18.10
N ARG A 521 17.10 4.01 17.82
CA ARG A 521 17.09 5.44 18.15
C ARG A 521 15.73 5.89 18.69
N LEU A 522 15.77 6.85 19.60
CA LEU A 522 14.61 7.52 20.18
C LEU A 522 14.68 9.02 19.82
N ALA A 523 13.60 9.56 19.23
CA ALA A 523 13.43 10.99 19.05
C ALA A 523 12.71 11.59 20.27
N ALA A 524 13.08 12.83 20.62
CA ALA A 524 12.39 13.63 21.62
C ALA A 524 12.18 15.06 21.09
N LEU A 525 10.91 15.46 20.91
CA LEU A 525 10.55 16.85 20.67
C LEU A 525 10.21 17.52 22.01
N VAL A 526 10.89 18.63 22.30
CA VAL A 526 10.63 19.51 23.45
C VAL A 526 10.08 20.84 22.94
N TYR A 527 8.84 21.17 23.28
CA TYR A 527 8.18 22.41 22.83
C TYR A 527 7.33 23.06 23.93
N SER A 528 7.10 24.37 23.86
CA SER A 528 6.15 25.07 24.74
C SER A 528 4.77 25.11 24.08
N PRO A 529 3.68 24.68 24.75
CA PRO A 529 2.33 24.84 24.22
C PRO A 529 1.76 26.26 24.44
N TYR A 530 2.53 27.15 25.08
CA TYR A 530 2.15 28.54 25.33
C TYR A 530 2.93 29.48 24.41
N PRO A 531 2.31 30.53 23.84
CA PRO A 531 3.01 31.52 23.03
C PRO A 531 4.08 32.22 23.87
N THR A 532 5.32 31.83 23.63
CA THR A 532 6.53 32.22 24.35
C THR A 532 7.64 32.41 23.32
N GLU A 533 8.61 33.28 23.57
CA GLU A 533 9.77 33.50 22.68
C GLU A 533 10.78 32.33 22.74
N GLU A 534 10.34 31.14 23.13
CA GLU A 534 11.17 29.96 23.30
C GLU A 534 11.05 29.00 22.10
N PRO A 535 12.15 28.69 21.40
CA PRO A 535 12.12 27.73 20.30
C PRO A 535 11.95 26.30 20.82
N ALA A 536 11.23 25.50 20.04
CA ALA A 536 11.15 24.05 20.22
C ALA A 536 12.43 23.38 19.71
N ASN A 537 12.78 22.21 20.25
CA ASN A 537 14.02 21.51 19.93
C ASN A 537 13.71 20.03 19.68
N LEU A 538 14.20 19.50 18.56
CA LEU A 538 14.14 18.09 18.21
C LEU A 538 15.50 17.46 18.55
N TYR A 539 15.48 16.48 19.45
CA TYR A 539 16.64 15.69 19.85
C TYR A 539 16.51 14.25 19.35
N VAL A 540 17.65 13.60 19.13
CA VAL A 540 17.77 12.17 18.85
C VAL A 540 18.83 11.57 19.77
N ALA A 541 18.54 10.42 20.36
CA ALA A 541 19.52 9.61 21.08
C ALA A 541 19.64 8.21 20.46
N GLN A 542 20.86 7.70 20.42
CA GLN A 542 21.13 6.30 20.09
C GLN A 542 20.83 5.42 21.32
N VAL A 543 20.01 4.39 21.14
CA VAL A 543 19.60 3.46 22.19
C VAL A 543 20.33 2.12 22.01
N PRO A 544 21.24 1.75 22.92
CA PRO A 544 21.99 0.49 22.83
C PRO A 544 21.03 -0.71 22.91
N PRO A 545 21.37 -1.87 22.31
CA PRO A 545 20.61 -3.11 22.52
C PRO A 545 20.44 -3.43 24.02
N GLY A 546 19.24 -3.81 24.43
CA GLY A 546 18.87 -4.07 25.82
C GLY A 546 19.76 -5.12 26.49
N ALA A 547 20.70 -4.66 27.33
CA ALA A 547 21.64 -5.51 28.03
C ALA A 547 21.19 -5.76 29.48
N GLY A 548 20.51 -6.89 29.72
CA GLY A 548 20.52 -7.57 31.01
C GLY A 548 20.07 -6.77 32.25
N GLY A 549 18.99 -5.98 32.15
CA GLY A 549 18.32 -5.39 33.32
C GLY A 549 18.92 -4.09 33.87
N TYR A 550 19.75 -3.37 33.09
CA TYR A 550 20.20 -2.01 33.42
C TYR A 550 19.18 -0.93 33.03
N THR A 551 19.40 0.30 33.54
CA THR A 551 18.69 1.50 33.12
C THR A 551 19.52 2.34 32.15
N ALA A 552 18.95 2.67 30.99
CA ALA A 552 19.59 3.56 30.01
C ALA A 552 19.19 5.02 30.29
N ASN A 553 19.46 5.50 31.50
CA ASN A 553 19.18 6.89 31.87
C ASN A 553 20.06 7.84 31.05
N ASN A 554 21.37 7.58 31.03
CA ASN A 554 22.37 8.40 30.36
C ASN A 554 22.40 8.15 28.84
N LEU A 555 21.27 8.38 28.17
CA LEU A 555 21.24 8.58 26.72
C LEU A 555 22.03 9.84 26.35
N ASP A 556 22.84 9.73 25.30
CA ASP A 556 23.55 10.86 24.71
C ASP A 556 22.61 11.55 23.71
N TRP A 557 22.00 12.66 24.14
CA TRP A 557 20.97 13.38 23.38
C TRP A 557 21.60 14.44 22.48
N GLU A 558 21.60 14.19 21.17
CA GLU A 558 22.06 15.13 20.18
C GLU A 558 20.88 16.00 19.70
N ARG A 559 21.01 17.33 19.74
CA ARG A 559 19.99 18.20 19.15
C ARG A 559 20.12 18.18 17.63
N LEU A 560 19.16 17.55 16.98
CA LEU A 560 19.07 17.43 15.54
C LEU A 560 18.62 18.75 14.89
N TRP A 561 17.58 19.39 15.43
CA TRP A 561 17.02 20.63 14.87
C TRP A 561 16.40 21.53 15.94
N GLN A 562 16.24 22.82 15.61
CA GLN A 562 15.66 23.87 16.45
C GLN A 562 14.62 24.64 15.64
N VAL A 563 13.40 24.77 16.18
CA VAL A 563 12.23 25.32 15.50
C VAL A 563 11.77 26.59 16.18
N GLU A 564 11.89 27.71 15.48
CA GLU A 564 11.40 29.01 15.92
C GLU A 564 9.87 29.11 15.70
N ASN A 565 9.11 29.62 16.68
CA ASN A 565 7.67 29.89 16.59
C ASN A 565 6.75 28.66 16.32
N MET A 566 7.04 27.52 16.96
CA MET A 566 6.10 26.38 17.00
C MET A 566 4.94 26.69 17.97
N ASN A 567 3.81 27.16 17.45
CA ASN A 567 2.62 27.51 18.25
C ASN A 567 1.63 26.34 18.39
N GLN A 568 1.61 25.43 17.43
CA GLN A 568 0.69 24.29 17.36
C GLN A 568 1.47 23.07 16.86
N PHE A 569 1.80 22.13 17.74
CA PHE A 569 2.34 20.83 17.33
C PHE A 569 1.22 19.96 16.73
N GLY A 570 1.52 19.25 15.64
CA GLY A 570 0.69 18.21 15.06
C GLY A 570 1.17 16.83 15.50
N GLU A 571 1.97 16.18 14.65
CA GLU A 571 2.50 14.83 14.85
C GLU A 571 3.98 14.70 14.43
N LEU A 572 4.60 13.58 14.81
CA LEU A 572 6.00 13.25 14.49
C LEU A 572 6.10 11.76 14.11
N ALA A 573 6.68 11.47 12.93
CA ALA A 573 6.88 10.10 12.45
C ALA A 573 8.32 9.87 12.01
N TRP A 574 8.88 8.70 12.30
CA TRP A 574 10.16 8.25 11.74
C TRP A 574 9.95 7.56 10.39
N SER A 575 10.93 7.71 9.51
CA SER A 575 11.23 6.76 8.43
C SER A 575 11.44 5.33 8.95
N TRP A 576 11.19 4.34 8.10
CA TRP A 576 11.29 2.92 8.41
C TRP A 576 12.77 2.48 8.56
N LYS A 577 13.64 2.91 7.65
CA LYS A 577 15.12 2.87 7.79
C LYS A 577 15.65 3.82 8.88
N GLY A 578 14.81 4.72 9.39
CA GLY A 578 15.15 5.69 10.44
C GLY A 578 16.14 6.77 10.03
N ASN A 579 16.42 6.98 8.75
CA ASN A 579 17.34 8.01 8.25
C ASN A 579 16.73 9.44 8.21
N HIS A 580 15.41 9.57 8.26
CA HIS A 580 14.65 10.83 8.35
C HIS A 580 13.54 10.83 9.42
N ILE A 581 13.11 12.02 9.83
CA ILE A 581 11.95 12.27 10.71
C ILE A 581 11.01 13.27 10.00
N ALA A 582 9.72 12.95 9.88
CA ALA A 582 8.68 13.88 9.47
C ALA A 582 8.10 14.59 10.69
N LEU A 583 7.77 15.87 10.54
CA LEU A 583 7.20 16.71 11.58
C LEU A 583 6.10 17.61 11.00
N THR A 584 4.92 17.62 11.63
CA THR A 584 3.86 18.57 11.31
C THR A 584 3.62 19.55 12.45
N PHE A 585 3.58 20.84 12.13
CA PHE A 585 3.30 21.90 13.10
C PHE A 585 2.81 23.17 12.39
N ASN A 586 2.08 24.02 13.11
CA ASN A 586 1.38 25.18 12.55
C ASN A 586 0.59 24.74 11.28
N GLN A 587 0.86 25.34 10.12
CA GLN A 587 0.29 24.97 8.81
C GLN A 587 1.34 24.35 7.88
N GLU A 588 2.38 23.72 8.43
CA GLU A 588 3.56 23.25 7.68
C GLU A 588 3.87 21.77 7.91
N ILE A 589 4.43 21.15 6.86
CA ILE A 589 5.01 19.81 6.88
C ILE A 589 6.52 19.94 6.64
N TRP A 590 7.32 19.31 7.48
CA TRP A 590 8.79 19.28 7.40
C TRP A 590 9.32 17.85 7.40
N ASP A 591 10.42 17.62 6.69
CA ASP A 591 11.30 16.46 6.89
C ASP A 591 12.64 16.92 7.49
N VAL A 592 13.27 16.07 8.29
CA VAL A 592 14.57 16.32 8.92
C VAL A 592 15.45 15.08 8.75
N SER A 593 16.62 15.26 8.16
CA SER A 593 17.60 14.18 8.02
C SER A 593 18.25 13.85 9.37
N ALA A 594 18.15 12.60 9.80
CA ALA A 594 18.65 12.11 11.10
C ALA A 594 20.09 11.55 11.03
N GLU A 595 20.62 11.33 9.82
CA GLU A 595 21.92 10.69 9.56
C GLU A 595 22.63 11.27 8.33
N GLY A 596 23.87 10.82 8.09
CA GLY A 596 24.70 11.23 6.96
C GLY A 596 25.26 12.66 7.04
N ASP A 597 25.87 13.13 5.95
CA ASP A 597 26.39 14.50 5.84
C ASP A 597 25.26 15.57 5.86
N SER A 598 24.02 15.13 5.63
CA SER A 598 22.79 15.94 5.73
C SER A 598 22.21 16.03 7.14
N LYS A 599 22.77 15.35 8.14
CA LYS A 599 22.22 15.27 9.50
C LYS A 599 21.91 16.66 10.10
N GLY A 600 20.68 16.84 10.57
CA GLY A 600 20.18 18.09 11.14
C GLY A 600 19.71 19.13 10.12
N GLN A 601 19.85 18.85 8.81
CA GLN A 601 19.18 19.64 7.78
C GLN A 601 17.67 19.32 7.81
N ALA A 602 16.87 20.38 7.90
CA ALA A 602 15.41 20.32 7.88
C ALA A 602 14.88 21.02 6.62
N ARG A 603 14.04 20.32 5.85
CA ARG A 603 13.41 20.81 4.62
C ARG A 603 11.89 20.90 4.83
N ARG A 604 11.30 22.03 4.44
CA ARG A 604 9.84 22.17 4.43
C ARG A 604 9.29 21.51 3.16
N ARG A 605 8.46 20.48 3.32
CA ARG A 605 7.79 19.79 2.21
C ARG A 605 6.63 20.60 1.66
N GLN A 606 5.80 21.17 2.55
CA GLN A 606 4.58 21.89 2.18
C GLN A 606 4.23 22.95 3.22
N GLN A 607 3.60 24.04 2.77
CA GLN A 607 2.92 25.02 3.61
C GLN A 607 1.49 25.23 3.10
N PHE A 608 0.52 25.15 4.00
CA PHE A 608 -0.88 25.45 3.74
C PHE A 608 -1.25 26.87 4.21
N SER A 609 -2.40 27.35 3.72
CA SER A 609 -3.02 28.64 4.02
C SER A 609 -4.45 28.46 4.54
N ILE A 610 -4.66 27.46 5.41
CA ILE A 610 -5.98 27.08 5.93
C ILE A 610 -6.14 27.63 7.36
N PRO A 611 -7.01 28.63 7.60
CA PRO A 611 -7.18 29.20 8.93
C PRO A 611 -7.81 28.20 9.91
N GLY A 612 -7.18 28.01 11.07
CA GLY A 612 -7.72 27.14 12.12
C GLY A 612 -7.70 25.64 11.79
N MET A 613 -6.83 25.19 10.88
CA MET A 613 -6.64 23.76 10.63
C MET A 613 -5.99 23.03 11.81
N THR A 614 -6.17 21.71 11.84
CA THR A 614 -5.56 20.78 12.79
C THR A 614 -4.99 19.58 12.06
N TRP A 615 -3.77 19.16 12.41
CA TRP A 615 -3.22 17.87 11.98
C TRP A 615 -3.90 16.74 12.75
N SER A 616 -4.20 15.64 12.06
CA SER A 616 -4.90 14.47 12.62
C SER A 616 -4.13 13.17 12.46
N THR A 617 -3.23 13.07 11.47
CA THR A 617 -2.33 11.91 11.31
C THR A 617 -1.06 12.28 10.57
N LEU A 618 0.00 11.53 10.85
CA LEU A 618 1.26 11.51 10.13
C LEU A 618 1.82 10.09 10.18
N ALA A 619 2.03 9.44 9.03
CA ALA A 619 2.42 8.04 8.96
C ALA A 619 3.39 7.79 7.79
N TRP A 620 4.64 7.43 8.11
CA TRP A 620 5.68 7.18 7.10
C TRP A 620 5.52 5.82 6.42
N SER A 621 5.81 5.75 5.11
CA SER A 621 5.70 4.54 4.29
C SER A 621 6.72 3.47 4.71
N PRO A 622 6.34 2.18 4.82
CA PRO A 622 7.30 1.08 5.04
C PRO A 622 8.44 1.02 4.02
N ASN A 623 8.24 1.61 2.83
CA ASN A 623 9.18 1.63 1.72
C ASN A 623 10.14 2.85 1.73
N ASP A 624 9.95 3.79 2.66
CA ASP A 624 10.66 5.08 2.73
C ASP A 624 10.57 6.02 1.51
N ASN A 625 9.72 5.70 0.54
CA ASN A 625 9.48 6.52 -0.65
C ASN A 625 8.63 7.80 -0.38
N GLY A 626 8.15 8.00 0.84
CA GLY A 626 7.36 9.16 1.26
C GLY A 626 6.55 8.89 2.53
N PHE A 627 5.62 9.79 2.86
CA PHE A 627 4.74 9.66 4.02
C PHE A 627 3.35 10.25 3.79
N LEU A 628 2.37 9.76 4.54
CA LEU A 628 1.00 10.26 4.56
C LEU A 628 0.82 11.29 5.68
N ALA A 629 0.08 12.36 5.40
CA ALA A 629 -0.37 13.33 6.41
C ALA A 629 -1.84 13.72 6.17
N SER A 630 -2.61 13.85 7.24
CA SER A 630 -4.00 14.33 7.17
C SER A 630 -4.21 15.59 8.00
N LEU A 631 -5.03 16.49 7.45
CA LEU A 631 -5.40 17.75 8.09
C LEU A 631 -6.90 18.02 7.97
N ALA A 632 -7.48 18.47 9.08
CA ALA A 632 -8.89 18.78 9.24
C ALA A 632 -9.12 20.29 9.45
N TRP A 633 -10.25 20.81 8.96
CA TRP A 633 -10.65 22.21 9.11
C TRP A 633 -12.19 22.35 9.10
N GLY A 634 -12.76 22.75 10.23
CA GLY A 634 -14.21 22.69 10.42
C GLY A 634 -14.69 21.23 10.31
N ASP A 635 -15.70 20.99 9.49
CA ASP A 635 -16.25 19.64 9.23
C ASP A 635 -15.51 18.89 8.09
N ASN A 636 -14.52 19.53 7.45
CA ASN A 636 -13.75 18.97 6.34
C ASN A 636 -12.45 18.33 6.82
N GLU A 637 -11.99 17.29 6.11
CA GLU A 637 -10.66 16.71 6.30
C GLU A 637 -10.13 16.13 4.97
N ARG A 638 -8.80 16.07 4.82
CA ARG A 638 -8.13 15.61 3.60
C ARG A 638 -6.84 14.84 3.92
N LEU A 639 -6.61 13.74 3.19
CA LEU A 639 -5.37 12.98 3.19
C LEU A 639 -4.47 13.42 2.04
N PHE A 640 -3.19 13.60 2.34
CA PHE A 640 -2.13 13.89 1.37
C PHE A 640 -1.04 12.82 1.44
N TRP A 641 -0.52 12.46 0.28
CA TRP A 641 0.76 11.78 0.10
C TRP A 641 1.85 12.81 -0.16
N ILE A 642 2.94 12.70 0.58
CA ILE A 642 4.13 13.52 0.45
C ILE A 642 5.24 12.57 -0.01
N PRO A 643 5.56 12.53 -1.32
CA PRO A 643 6.73 11.79 -1.81
C PRO A 643 8.01 12.29 -1.16
N MET A 644 9.03 11.44 -1.05
CA MET A 644 10.31 11.83 -0.44
C MET A 644 11.24 12.59 -1.41
N HIS A 645 11.14 12.32 -2.71
CA HIS A 645 11.99 12.91 -3.76
C HIS A 645 11.86 14.45 -3.85
N GLU A 646 12.80 15.14 -4.50
CA GLU A 646 12.85 16.62 -4.47
C GLU A 646 11.77 17.26 -5.35
N ASP A 647 11.57 16.72 -6.56
CA ASP A 647 10.72 17.27 -7.63
C ASP A 647 9.30 16.68 -7.69
N ASP A 648 8.99 15.68 -6.86
CA ASP A 648 7.70 14.96 -6.87
C ASP A 648 6.66 15.77 -6.04
N ASP A 649 5.55 16.19 -6.68
CA ASP A 649 4.49 17.03 -6.08
C ASP A 649 3.71 16.35 -4.94
N VAL A 650 3.09 17.15 -4.06
CA VAL A 650 2.23 16.65 -2.97
C VAL A 650 0.87 16.22 -3.50
N VAL A 651 0.57 14.92 -3.43
CA VAL A 651 -0.60 14.31 -4.07
C VAL A 651 -1.78 14.20 -3.09
N PRO A 652 -2.91 14.89 -3.32
CA PRO A 652 -4.10 14.77 -2.46
C PRO A 652 -4.87 13.49 -2.81
N LEU A 653 -5.00 12.57 -1.85
CA LEU A 653 -5.62 11.26 -2.10
C LEU A 653 -7.13 11.27 -1.87
N LEU A 654 -7.57 11.77 -0.71
CA LEU A 654 -8.91 11.52 -0.16
C LEU A 654 -9.46 12.74 0.57
N ALA A 655 -10.79 12.85 0.60
CA ALA A 655 -11.50 13.88 1.38
C ALA A 655 -12.68 13.26 2.16
N GLY A 656 -12.89 13.72 3.39
CA GLY A 656 -13.83 13.15 4.37
C GLY A 656 -13.16 12.91 5.71
N SER A 657 -13.92 12.86 6.81
CA SER A 657 -13.39 12.76 8.18
C SER A 657 -12.70 11.42 8.42
N ILE A 658 -11.39 11.46 8.69
CA ILE A 658 -10.51 10.29 8.81
C ILE A 658 -10.41 9.89 10.28
N GLY A 659 -10.89 8.69 10.62
CA GLY A 659 -10.90 8.23 12.02
C GLY A 659 -9.56 7.64 12.45
N ILE A 660 -9.07 6.67 11.68
CA ILE A 660 -7.85 5.89 11.96
C ILE A 660 -7.18 5.58 10.62
N LEU A 661 -5.84 5.58 10.58
CA LEU A 661 -5.03 5.20 9.42
C LEU A 661 -3.87 4.32 9.87
N ARG A 662 -3.59 3.20 9.17
CA ARG A 662 -2.41 2.35 9.40
C ARG A 662 -1.92 1.69 8.11
N TRP A 663 -0.63 1.85 7.82
CA TRP A 663 0.07 1.03 6.82
C TRP A 663 0.04 -0.46 7.20
N SER A 664 0.01 -1.32 6.19
CA SER A 664 0.39 -2.72 6.35
C SER A 664 1.90 -2.81 6.62
N SER A 665 2.35 -3.85 7.33
CA SER A 665 3.78 -4.16 7.44
C SER A 665 4.37 -4.79 6.17
N GLN A 666 3.54 -5.04 5.15
CA GLN A 666 4.04 -5.34 3.81
C GLN A 666 4.75 -4.13 3.21
N VAL A 667 6.07 -4.24 3.15
CA VAL A 667 6.86 -3.64 2.07
C VAL A 667 6.42 -4.31 0.77
N ILE A 668 5.41 -3.73 0.09
CA ILE A 668 5.28 -3.95 -1.35
C ILE A 668 6.58 -3.42 -1.94
N GLU A 669 7.37 -4.28 -2.58
CA GLU A 669 8.54 -3.85 -3.33
C GLU A 669 8.05 -2.86 -4.40
N SER A 670 8.32 -1.57 -4.21
CA SER A 670 7.92 -0.54 -5.19
C SER A 670 8.77 -0.68 -6.44
N GLU A 671 8.31 -0.12 -7.56
CA GLU A 671 9.09 0.08 -8.81
C GLU A 671 10.55 0.51 -8.55
N ARG A 672 10.80 1.31 -7.50
CA ARG A 672 12.11 1.88 -7.16
C ARG A 672 12.96 1.03 -6.20
N ASP A 673 12.51 -0.15 -5.79
CA ASP A 673 13.20 -1.03 -4.81
C ASP A 673 14.17 -2.01 -5.52
N LEU A 674 14.91 -1.45 -6.48
CA LEU A 674 15.69 -2.13 -7.52
C LEU A 674 16.61 -3.23 -6.96
N GLU A 675 16.33 -4.49 -7.28
CA GLU A 675 17.28 -5.57 -7.09
C GLU A 675 18.11 -5.79 -8.35
N MET A 676 19.40 -5.52 -8.23
CA MET A 676 20.39 -5.77 -9.26
C MET A 676 20.81 -7.24 -9.23
N VAL A 677 20.85 -7.89 -10.40
CA VAL A 677 21.46 -9.22 -10.54
C VAL A 677 22.78 -9.13 -11.31
N LEU A 678 23.80 -9.77 -10.75
CA LEU A 678 25.15 -9.86 -11.31
C LEU A 678 25.56 -11.34 -11.41
N VAL A 679 26.49 -11.66 -12.32
CA VAL A 679 27.16 -12.97 -12.42
C VAL A 679 28.66 -12.84 -12.14
N ASP A 680 29.14 -13.64 -11.19
CA ASP A 680 30.56 -13.90 -10.98
C ASP A 680 30.93 -15.23 -11.63
N TYR A 681 31.75 -15.16 -12.68
CA TYR A 681 32.26 -16.32 -13.43
C TYR A 681 33.46 -16.95 -12.69
N THR A 682 33.20 -17.55 -11.53
CA THR A 682 34.25 -18.19 -10.73
C THR A 682 34.90 -19.37 -11.46
N ALA A 683 36.14 -19.69 -11.11
CA ALA A 683 36.92 -20.73 -11.79
C ALA A 683 36.50 -22.19 -11.49
N GLU A 684 35.43 -22.43 -10.73
CA GLU A 684 34.88 -23.78 -10.47
C GLU A 684 33.39 -23.91 -10.84
N ASP A 685 32.54 -22.94 -10.50
CA ASP A 685 31.12 -22.83 -10.91
C ASP A 685 30.70 -21.34 -10.95
N PRO A 686 29.96 -20.84 -11.97
CA PRO A 686 29.43 -19.47 -11.95
C PRO A 686 28.33 -19.25 -10.90
N VAL A 687 28.24 -18.03 -10.35
CA VAL A 687 27.23 -17.67 -9.34
C VAL A 687 26.51 -16.36 -9.65
N PHE A 688 25.20 -16.33 -9.40
CA PHE A 688 24.39 -15.12 -9.39
C PHE A 688 24.48 -14.44 -8.03
N HIS A 689 24.71 -13.13 -8.03
CA HIS A 689 24.56 -12.23 -6.88
C HIS A 689 23.28 -11.42 -7.04
N PHE A 690 22.36 -11.60 -6.09
CA PHE A 690 21.14 -10.81 -5.94
C PHE A 690 21.41 -9.69 -4.92
N VAL A 691 21.34 -8.43 -5.36
CA VAL A 691 21.84 -7.26 -4.63
C VAL A 691 20.78 -6.16 -4.56
N ARG A 692 20.31 -5.85 -3.34
CA ARG A 692 19.33 -4.79 -3.06
C ARG A 692 19.85 -3.85 -1.96
N GLU A 693 19.55 -2.56 -2.06
CA GLU A 693 20.02 -1.56 -1.10
C GLU A 693 19.52 -1.84 0.32
N GLY A 694 20.45 -1.89 1.29
CA GLY A 694 20.14 -2.14 2.70
C GLY A 694 19.99 -3.62 3.09
N TYR A 695 20.05 -4.55 2.14
CA TYR A 695 19.93 -5.99 2.38
C TYR A 695 21.25 -6.75 2.16
N PRO A 696 21.44 -7.93 2.78
CA PRO A 696 22.58 -8.80 2.48
C PRO A 696 22.52 -9.33 1.04
N ASN A 697 23.65 -9.33 0.34
CA ASN A 697 23.82 -9.96 -0.97
C ASN A 697 23.53 -11.48 -0.88
N VAL A 698 22.62 -11.97 -1.72
CA VAL A 698 22.24 -13.39 -1.77
C VAL A 698 22.91 -14.06 -2.96
N ILE A 699 23.65 -15.15 -2.70
CA ILE A 699 24.49 -15.84 -3.70
C ILE A 699 23.87 -17.18 -4.08
N ILE A 700 23.54 -17.37 -5.36
CA ILE A 700 22.91 -18.57 -5.91
C ILE A 700 23.78 -19.13 -7.03
N SER A 701 24.22 -20.40 -6.96
CA SER A 701 25.00 -20.96 -8.07
C SER A 701 24.12 -21.13 -9.32
N ALA A 702 24.67 -20.76 -10.48
CA ALA A 702 24.20 -21.30 -11.74
C ALA A 702 24.36 -22.83 -11.69
N LYS A 703 23.41 -23.57 -12.27
CA LYS A 703 23.37 -25.05 -12.17
C LYS A 703 23.82 -25.77 -13.43
N GLU A 704 24.54 -25.07 -14.29
CA GLU A 704 25.15 -25.51 -15.54
C GLU A 704 26.22 -24.49 -15.95
N ASP A 705 26.96 -24.80 -17.02
CA ASP A 705 27.78 -23.81 -17.72
C ASP A 705 26.87 -22.72 -18.32
N ILE A 706 27.26 -21.45 -18.15
CA ILE A 706 26.52 -20.27 -18.59
C ILE A 706 27.41 -19.25 -19.32
N LEU A 707 28.62 -19.64 -19.76
CA LEU A 707 29.57 -18.75 -20.42
C LEU A 707 29.03 -18.15 -21.74
N ASP A 708 28.26 -18.93 -22.50
CA ASP A 708 27.64 -18.53 -23.78
C ASP A 708 26.11 -18.35 -23.64
N SER A 709 25.59 -18.07 -22.44
CA SER A 709 24.14 -17.99 -22.18
C SER A 709 23.54 -16.59 -22.37
N SER A 710 22.46 -16.50 -23.14
CA SER A 710 21.53 -15.37 -23.07
C SER A 710 20.77 -15.39 -21.74
N PHE A 711 20.77 -14.28 -21.02
CA PHE A 711 19.96 -14.08 -19.81
C PHE A 711 18.71 -13.25 -20.13
N GLN A 712 17.62 -13.52 -19.43
CA GLN A 712 16.41 -12.70 -19.46
C GLN A 712 15.87 -12.50 -18.04
N ILE A 713 15.13 -11.41 -17.84
CA ILE A 713 14.44 -11.11 -16.59
C ILE A 713 12.94 -11.12 -16.83
N GLY A 714 12.20 -11.68 -15.88
CA GLY A 714 10.75 -11.53 -15.77
C GLY A 714 10.35 -11.71 -14.31
N GLY A 715 9.70 -10.70 -13.74
CA GLY A 715 9.35 -10.65 -12.32
C GLY A 715 10.56 -10.86 -11.40
N ASP A 716 10.45 -11.78 -10.44
CA ASP A 716 11.47 -12.04 -9.42
C ASP A 716 12.65 -12.94 -9.86
N ARG A 717 12.82 -13.17 -11.17
CA ARG A 717 13.66 -14.26 -11.71
C ARG A 717 14.57 -13.83 -12.86
N VAL A 718 15.76 -14.41 -12.87
CA VAL A 718 16.62 -14.52 -14.06
C VAL A 718 16.42 -15.89 -14.70
N TYR A 719 16.07 -15.89 -15.99
CA TYR A 719 15.95 -17.07 -16.84
C TYR A 719 17.19 -17.22 -17.71
N TYR A 720 17.65 -18.47 -17.90
CA TYR A 720 18.83 -18.80 -18.70
C TYR A 720 18.75 -20.26 -19.19
N ASN A 721 19.12 -20.53 -20.45
CA ASN A 721 19.03 -21.84 -21.09
C ASN A 721 17.64 -22.50 -20.89
N TYR A 722 17.55 -23.50 -20.01
CA TYR A 722 16.30 -24.19 -19.63
C TYR A 722 16.10 -24.16 -18.11
N ARG A 723 16.45 -23.03 -17.48
CA ARG A 723 16.47 -22.82 -16.01
C ARG A 723 16.00 -21.42 -15.63
N TYR A 724 15.70 -21.26 -14.34
CA TYR A 724 15.62 -19.95 -13.70
C TYR A 724 16.31 -19.93 -12.34
N ALA A 725 16.69 -18.73 -11.87
CA ALA A 725 17.20 -18.45 -10.54
C ALA A 725 16.46 -17.25 -9.91
N HIS A 726 16.31 -17.28 -8.59
CA HIS A 726 15.74 -16.22 -7.74
C HIS A 726 16.37 -16.30 -6.33
N ARG A 727 16.08 -15.34 -5.44
CA ARG A 727 16.64 -15.26 -4.07
C ARG A 727 16.58 -16.57 -3.25
N LEU A 728 15.63 -17.47 -3.51
CA LEU A 728 15.46 -18.72 -2.74
C LEU A 728 16.12 -19.96 -3.39
N GLY A 729 16.75 -19.83 -4.55
CA GLY A 729 17.39 -20.94 -5.28
C GLY A 729 17.21 -20.88 -6.80
N GLY A 730 17.47 -22.00 -7.47
CA GLY A 730 17.23 -22.14 -8.92
C GLY A 730 16.65 -23.51 -9.26
N ALA A 731 15.93 -23.58 -10.38
CA ALA A 731 15.23 -24.76 -10.85
C ALA A 731 15.37 -24.94 -12.37
N SER A 732 15.06 -26.14 -12.87
CA SER A 732 14.89 -26.41 -14.30
C SER A 732 13.47 -26.08 -14.73
N LEU A 733 13.32 -25.53 -15.93
CA LEU A 733 12.04 -25.40 -16.62
C LEU A 733 11.59 -26.76 -17.16
N ILE A 734 10.28 -26.94 -17.30
CA ILE A 734 9.70 -28.05 -18.03
C ILE A 734 9.61 -27.65 -19.51
N VAL A 735 10.40 -28.31 -20.36
CA VAL A 735 10.41 -28.05 -21.80
C VAL A 735 9.25 -28.81 -22.47
N PRO A 736 8.46 -28.20 -23.37
CA PRO A 736 7.33 -28.87 -24.02
C PRO A 736 7.73 -30.13 -24.83
N ASP A 737 7.19 -31.30 -24.48
CA ASP A 737 7.45 -32.57 -25.19
C ASP A 737 6.49 -32.75 -26.38
N ARG A 738 6.80 -32.04 -27.47
CA ARG A 738 5.98 -31.99 -28.71
C ARG A 738 6.68 -32.63 -29.92
N GLY A 739 7.71 -33.45 -29.69
CA GLY A 739 8.47 -34.17 -30.73
C GLY A 739 9.61 -33.37 -31.38
N GLY A 740 9.55 -32.04 -31.33
CA GLY A 740 10.59 -31.13 -31.81
C GLY A 740 11.69 -30.81 -30.78
N ASN A 741 12.62 -29.94 -31.19
CA ASN A 741 13.63 -29.32 -30.35
C ASN A 741 13.20 -27.88 -30.04
N CYS A 742 12.93 -27.57 -28.77
CA CYS A 742 12.54 -26.22 -28.36
C CYS A 742 13.76 -25.34 -28.06
N HIS A 743 13.76 -24.11 -28.58
CA HIS A 743 14.72 -23.08 -28.18
C HIS A 743 14.51 -22.67 -26.71
N PRO A 744 15.51 -22.05 -26.05
CA PRO A 744 15.29 -21.29 -24.82
C PRO A 744 14.11 -20.32 -24.98
N PRO A 745 13.21 -20.21 -23.99
CA PRO A 745 12.01 -19.39 -24.12
C PRO A 745 12.30 -17.91 -23.99
N VAL A 746 11.36 -17.07 -24.43
CA VAL A 746 11.27 -15.67 -23.99
C VAL A 746 10.22 -15.51 -22.90
N VAL A 747 10.53 -14.73 -21.86
CA VAL A 747 9.66 -14.51 -20.69
C VAL A 747 8.92 -13.17 -20.78
N SER A 748 7.69 -13.12 -20.29
CA SER A 748 6.94 -11.86 -20.14
C SER A 748 7.49 -11.01 -18.99
N ALA A 749 7.27 -9.68 -19.03
CA ALA A 749 7.80 -8.74 -18.03
C ALA A 749 7.37 -9.10 -16.59
N ASP A 750 6.11 -9.50 -16.41
CA ASP A 750 5.54 -9.99 -15.13
C ASP A 750 6.21 -11.27 -14.60
N GLY A 751 6.99 -11.97 -15.43
CA GLY A 751 7.64 -13.24 -15.11
C GLY A 751 6.72 -14.46 -15.12
N GLU A 752 5.43 -14.33 -15.48
CA GLU A 752 4.43 -15.38 -15.32
C GLU A 752 4.17 -16.25 -16.56
N LYS A 753 4.55 -15.80 -17.76
CA LYS A 753 4.39 -16.53 -19.03
C LYS A 753 5.74 -16.80 -19.69
N LEU A 754 5.86 -17.95 -20.36
CA LEU A 754 7.00 -18.29 -21.22
C LEU A 754 6.50 -18.59 -22.64
N ALA A 755 7.16 -18.06 -23.66
CA ALA A 755 6.92 -18.37 -25.06
C ALA A 755 8.10 -19.16 -25.63
N TRP A 756 7.80 -20.32 -26.20
CA TRP A 756 8.74 -21.29 -26.75
C TRP A 756 8.52 -21.41 -28.26
N VAL A 757 9.61 -21.43 -29.05
CA VAL A 757 9.57 -21.86 -30.44
C VAL A 757 10.26 -23.22 -30.55
N CYS A 758 9.60 -24.19 -31.17
CA CYS A 758 10.11 -25.55 -31.33
C CYS A 758 10.06 -26.00 -32.81
N ASP A 759 11.10 -26.70 -33.26
CA ASP A 759 11.25 -27.19 -34.65
C ASP A 759 11.43 -28.73 -34.74
N GLU A 760 11.13 -29.36 -35.88
CA GLU A 760 11.40 -30.81 -36.07
C GLU A 760 12.85 -31.11 -36.52
N ARG A 761 13.84 -30.61 -35.75
CA ARG A 761 15.30 -30.87 -35.91
C ARG A 761 15.93 -30.16 -37.12
N PRO A 762 17.28 -30.01 -37.16
CA PRO A 762 17.98 -29.49 -38.33
C PRO A 762 17.59 -30.24 -39.61
N PRO A 763 17.22 -29.52 -40.69
CA PRO A 763 16.56 -30.10 -41.85
C PRO A 763 17.47 -31.02 -42.68
N ASP A 764 16.84 -31.90 -43.47
CA ASP A 764 17.55 -32.66 -44.49
C ASP A 764 18.05 -31.69 -45.58
N TRP A 765 19.35 -31.40 -45.53
CA TRP A 765 20.08 -30.60 -46.52
C TRP A 765 19.81 -30.99 -47.97
N SER A 766 19.58 -32.28 -48.25
CA SER A 766 19.26 -32.74 -49.60
C SER A 766 17.82 -32.43 -49.98
N ALA A 767 16.88 -32.41 -49.02
CA ALA A 767 15.50 -31.97 -49.27
C ALA A 767 15.43 -30.44 -49.44
N LEU A 768 16.15 -29.67 -48.61
CA LEU A 768 16.15 -28.20 -48.63
C LEU A 768 16.74 -27.66 -49.94
N VAL A 769 17.88 -28.21 -50.40
CA VAL A 769 18.51 -27.83 -51.69
C VAL A 769 17.67 -28.27 -52.90
N ASN A 770 16.88 -29.35 -52.81
CA ASN A 770 15.99 -29.77 -53.89
C ASN A 770 14.59 -29.14 -53.84
N ASN A 771 14.33 -28.21 -52.90
CA ASN A 771 13.02 -27.63 -52.61
C ASN A 771 11.91 -28.70 -52.38
N THR A 772 12.18 -29.58 -51.41
CA THR A 772 11.26 -30.64 -50.94
C THR A 772 11.30 -30.81 -49.41
N ALA A 773 11.87 -29.84 -48.69
CA ALA A 773 11.80 -29.77 -47.24
C ALA A 773 10.55 -28.99 -46.82
N GLU A 774 9.82 -29.53 -45.86
CA GLU A 774 8.76 -28.87 -45.09
C GLU A 774 9.24 -28.86 -43.64
N ILE A 775 9.38 -27.68 -43.03
CA ILE A 775 9.98 -27.50 -41.70
C ILE A 775 8.95 -26.81 -40.80
N PRO A 776 8.28 -27.55 -39.90
CA PRO A 776 7.25 -26.98 -39.04
C PRO A 776 7.87 -26.25 -37.85
N PHE A 777 7.36 -25.05 -37.58
CA PHE A 777 7.62 -24.27 -36.38
C PHE A 777 6.36 -24.21 -35.52
N HIS A 778 6.52 -24.45 -34.22
CA HIS A 778 5.45 -24.45 -33.24
C HIS A 778 5.72 -23.35 -32.21
N LEU A 779 4.81 -22.37 -32.09
CA LEU A 779 4.81 -21.40 -30.99
C LEU A 779 3.94 -21.93 -29.86
N ILE A 780 4.53 -22.07 -28.69
CA ILE A 780 3.91 -22.65 -27.51
C ILE A 780 4.04 -21.65 -26.34
N VAL A 781 2.97 -21.44 -25.59
CA VAL A 781 2.96 -20.62 -24.38
C VAL A 781 2.69 -21.49 -23.15
N SER A 782 3.48 -21.31 -22.09
CA SER A 782 3.34 -22.01 -20.81
C SER A 782 3.34 -21.04 -19.65
N ASP A 783 3.11 -21.55 -18.43
CA ASP A 783 3.42 -20.80 -17.21
C ASP A 783 4.93 -20.62 -17.00
N SER A 784 5.28 -19.81 -16.01
CA SER A 784 6.64 -19.43 -15.58
C SER A 784 7.57 -20.56 -15.14
N LYS A 785 7.11 -21.81 -15.16
CA LYS A 785 7.90 -23.02 -14.85
C LYS A 785 7.86 -24.04 -15.97
N GLY A 786 7.14 -23.78 -17.06
CA GLY A 786 7.01 -24.67 -18.21
C GLY A 786 5.81 -25.62 -18.17
N ASN A 787 4.89 -25.48 -17.21
CA ASN A 787 3.68 -26.31 -17.18
C ASN A 787 2.54 -25.65 -17.98
N ASN A 788 1.46 -26.42 -18.18
CA ASN A 788 0.22 -25.95 -18.82
C ASN A 788 0.46 -25.45 -20.26
N ASP A 789 1.29 -26.16 -21.03
CA ASP A 789 1.68 -25.77 -22.39
C ASP A 789 0.49 -25.73 -23.35
N ARG A 790 0.25 -24.57 -23.97
CA ARG A 790 -0.67 -24.40 -25.09
C ARG A 790 0.09 -24.02 -26.34
N GLU A 791 -0.09 -24.81 -27.39
CA GLU A 791 0.28 -24.44 -28.75
C GLU A 791 -0.68 -23.36 -29.25
N VAL A 792 -0.16 -22.24 -29.72
CA VAL A 792 -0.94 -21.05 -30.11
C VAL A 792 -0.82 -20.72 -31.60
N TRP A 793 0.28 -21.09 -32.23
CA TRP A 793 0.52 -20.86 -33.66
C TRP A 793 1.44 -21.96 -34.25
N THR A 794 1.25 -22.25 -35.53
CA THR A 794 2.05 -23.23 -36.27
C THR A 794 2.26 -22.73 -37.70
N HIS A 795 3.49 -22.83 -38.18
CA HIS A 795 3.91 -22.39 -39.51
C HIS A 795 4.81 -23.45 -40.15
N VAL A 796 4.90 -23.46 -41.49
CA VAL A 796 5.74 -24.41 -42.23
C VAL A 796 6.55 -23.67 -43.27
N GLU A 797 7.87 -23.68 -43.10
CA GLU A 797 8.82 -23.11 -44.04
C GLU A 797 9.28 -24.14 -45.08
N THR A 798 9.69 -23.66 -46.26
CA THR A 798 10.13 -24.50 -47.40
C THR A 798 11.36 -23.90 -48.08
N GLY A 799 12.07 -24.69 -48.90
CA GLY A 799 13.34 -24.28 -49.50
C GLY A 799 13.21 -23.41 -50.77
N PRO A 800 14.32 -22.88 -51.30
CA PRO A 800 15.65 -22.81 -50.71
C PRO A 800 15.85 -21.57 -49.82
N ASP A 801 14.94 -20.58 -49.87
CA ASP A 801 14.99 -19.31 -49.14
C ASP A 801 14.51 -19.40 -47.67
N TYR A 802 14.50 -20.62 -47.11
CA TYR A 802 14.11 -20.98 -45.75
C TYR A 802 14.59 -19.96 -44.70
N ARG A 803 13.65 -19.43 -43.91
CA ARG A 803 13.91 -18.60 -42.75
C ARG A 803 13.66 -19.39 -41.47
N SER A 804 14.58 -19.31 -40.51
CA SER A 804 14.34 -19.85 -39.17
C SER A 804 13.44 -18.89 -38.41
N VAL A 805 12.46 -19.39 -37.66
CA VAL A 805 11.72 -18.58 -36.68
C VAL A 805 12.45 -18.65 -35.34
N LYS A 806 12.66 -17.51 -34.67
CA LYS A 806 13.18 -17.44 -33.29
C LYS A 806 12.24 -16.61 -32.41
N PRO A 807 12.15 -16.89 -31.10
CA PRO A 807 11.54 -15.96 -30.15
C PRO A 807 12.46 -14.75 -29.93
N LEU A 808 11.90 -13.54 -29.85
CA LEU A 808 12.66 -12.31 -29.62
C LEU A 808 12.36 -11.69 -28.25
N ASN A 809 11.12 -11.26 -28.01
CA ASN A 809 10.68 -10.70 -26.73
C ASN A 809 9.14 -10.66 -26.66
N TRP A 810 8.57 -10.20 -25.54
CA TRP A 810 7.15 -9.89 -25.38
C TRP A 810 6.89 -8.38 -25.45
N ARG A 811 5.62 -7.99 -25.67
CA ARG A 811 5.09 -6.67 -25.30
C ARG A 811 4.83 -6.63 -23.79
N ASN A 812 4.94 -5.46 -23.17
CA ASN A 812 4.90 -5.23 -21.72
C ASN A 812 3.61 -5.75 -21.04
N ASP A 813 2.49 -5.81 -21.76
CA ASP A 813 1.21 -6.36 -21.28
C ASP A 813 1.15 -7.90 -21.28
N GLY A 814 2.14 -8.56 -21.90
CA GLY A 814 2.15 -9.99 -22.10
C GLY A 814 1.01 -10.50 -22.99
N GLU A 815 0.52 -9.68 -23.93
CA GLU A 815 -0.49 -10.07 -24.93
C GLU A 815 0.12 -10.35 -26.31
N VAL A 816 1.19 -9.65 -26.68
CA VAL A 816 1.90 -9.85 -27.95
C VAL A 816 3.28 -10.48 -27.74
N ILE A 817 3.61 -11.45 -28.60
CA ILE A 817 4.93 -12.09 -28.68
C ILE A 817 5.61 -11.66 -29.99
N TYR A 818 6.83 -11.15 -29.90
CA TYR A 818 7.66 -10.82 -31.06
C TYR A 818 8.58 -11.98 -31.43
N LEU A 819 8.65 -12.28 -32.73
CA LEU A 819 9.48 -13.34 -33.32
C LEU A 819 10.37 -12.74 -34.41
N SER A 820 11.60 -13.22 -34.58
CA SER A 820 12.48 -12.84 -35.71
C SER A 820 12.53 -13.94 -36.78
N GLN A 821 12.83 -13.56 -38.03
CA GLN A 821 12.91 -14.47 -39.19
C GLN A 821 14.29 -14.48 -39.90
N PRO A 822 15.40 -14.84 -39.20
CA PRO A 822 16.72 -14.98 -39.79
C PRO A 822 16.78 -15.93 -41.00
N LYS A 823 17.28 -15.41 -42.13
CA LYS A 823 17.52 -16.19 -43.35
C LYS A 823 18.66 -17.18 -43.14
N TYR A 824 18.39 -18.45 -43.46
CA TYR A 824 19.32 -19.53 -43.15
C TYR A 824 20.57 -19.50 -44.02
N GLY A 825 21.72 -19.81 -43.42
CA GLY A 825 23.02 -19.79 -44.11
C GLY A 825 23.66 -18.40 -44.23
N ALA A 826 23.02 -17.34 -43.73
CA ALA A 826 23.71 -16.08 -43.43
C ALA A 826 24.82 -16.36 -42.39
N ALA A 827 26.07 -16.03 -42.72
CA ALA A 827 27.24 -16.42 -41.93
C ALA A 827 27.87 -15.20 -41.24
N GLN A 828 28.14 -15.34 -39.94
CA GLN A 828 28.79 -14.35 -39.08
C GLN A 828 28.06 -12.98 -39.01
N ALA A 829 26.93 -12.96 -38.31
CA ALA A 829 26.53 -11.74 -37.61
C ALA A 829 27.45 -11.55 -36.38
N TYR A 830 27.82 -10.31 -36.07
CA TYR A 830 28.59 -9.96 -34.86
C TYR A 830 27.69 -9.84 -33.61
N PHE A 831 26.40 -9.63 -33.85
CA PHE A 831 25.33 -9.52 -32.85
C PHE A 831 24.27 -10.59 -33.15
N ASP A 832 23.22 -10.72 -32.34
CA ASP A 832 22.14 -11.67 -32.64
C ASP A 832 21.42 -11.33 -33.96
N TYR A 833 21.43 -12.26 -34.91
CA TYR A 833 20.84 -12.04 -36.24
C TYR A 833 19.31 -12.11 -36.18
N ASN A 834 18.64 -10.96 -36.06
CA ASN A 834 17.17 -10.84 -35.94
C ASN A 834 16.48 -10.05 -37.07
N PRO A 835 16.72 -10.30 -38.37
CA PRO A 835 15.99 -9.60 -39.44
C PRO A 835 14.52 -10.04 -39.49
N GLY A 836 13.63 -9.14 -39.94
CA GLY A 836 12.20 -9.41 -40.13
C GLY A 836 11.46 -9.77 -38.84
N ILE A 837 10.87 -8.76 -38.18
CA ILE A 837 10.11 -8.99 -36.95
C ILE A 837 8.64 -9.25 -37.26
N MET A 838 8.11 -10.33 -36.71
CA MET A 838 6.69 -10.66 -36.68
C MET A 838 6.11 -10.42 -35.28
N ALA A 839 4.86 -9.97 -35.20
CA ALA A 839 4.11 -9.77 -33.96
C ALA A 839 2.91 -10.73 -33.91
N PHE A 840 2.86 -11.57 -32.87
CA PHE A 840 1.78 -12.54 -32.65
C PHE A 840 0.89 -12.10 -31.48
N ASP A 841 -0.39 -11.88 -31.75
CA ASP A 841 -1.37 -11.47 -30.74
C ASP A 841 -2.08 -12.71 -30.14
N LEU A 842 -2.02 -12.86 -28.82
CA LEU A 842 -2.56 -14.02 -28.09
C LEU A 842 -4.08 -13.98 -27.89
N ASN A 843 -4.73 -12.84 -28.13
CA ASN A 843 -6.17 -12.64 -27.98
C ASN A 843 -6.89 -12.87 -29.32
N THR A 844 -6.32 -12.42 -30.44
CA THR A 844 -6.87 -12.66 -31.79
C THR A 844 -6.36 -13.95 -32.43
N GLY A 845 -5.12 -14.36 -32.12
CA GLY A 845 -4.40 -15.43 -32.80
C GLY A 845 -3.83 -15.03 -34.16
N GLU A 846 -3.76 -13.73 -34.46
CA GLU A 846 -3.22 -13.20 -35.72
C GLU A 846 -1.70 -12.98 -35.67
N MET A 847 -1.07 -13.05 -36.85
CA MET A 847 0.38 -12.96 -37.05
C MET A 847 0.66 -11.89 -38.10
N GLU A 848 1.24 -10.76 -37.69
CA GLU A 848 1.61 -9.65 -38.57
C GLU A 848 3.13 -9.55 -38.75
N LEU A 849 3.59 -9.11 -39.93
CA LEU A 849 4.98 -8.73 -40.19
C LEU A 849 5.11 -7.20 -40.08
N ILE A 850 5.85 -6.72 -39.09
CA ILE A 850 5.89 -5.29 -38.72
C ILE A 850 7.11 -4.53 -39.25
N GLY A 851 8.04 -5.20 -39.94
CA GLY A 851 9.27 -4.60 -40.48
C GLY A 851 9.82 -5.31 -41.72
N ASP A 852 10.91 -4.78 -42.29
CA ASP A 852 11.53 -5.33 -43.50
C ASP A 852 12.24 -6.68 -43.26
N LEU A 853 12.21 -7.55 -44.28
CA LEU A 853 12.74 -8.94 -44.24
C LEU A 853 14.11 -9.12 -44.93
N GLU A 854 14.35 -8.40 -46.03
CA GLU A 854 15.59 -8.42 -46.81
C GLU A 854 16.39 -7.14 -46.53
N ASP A 855 17.69 -7.15 -46.79
CA ASP A 855 18.62 -6.01 -46.57
C ASP A 855 18.69 -5.49 -45.12
N VAL A 856 18.32 -6.33 -44.15
CA VAL A 856 18.40 -6.09 -42.70
C VAL A 856 19.50 -6.96 -42.07
N TYR A 857 20.38 -6.34 -41.29
CA TYR A 857 21.43 -7.02 -40.52
C TYR A 857 20.97 -7.42 -39.10
N ASP A 858 20.20 -6.58 -38.42
CA ASP A 858 19.62 -6.83 -37.10
C ASP A 858 18.36 -5.97 -36.93
N ALA A 859 17.42 -6.39 -36.09
CA ALA A 859 16.24 -5.60 -35.75
C ALA A 859 15.72 -5.91 -34.35
N HIS A 860 15.15 -4.90 -33.70
CA HIS A 860 14.54 -5.04 -32.38
C HIS A 860 13.28 -4.16 -32.26
N VAL A 861 12.39 -4.52 -31.34
CA VAL A 861 11.15 -3.78 -31.06
C VAL A 861 11.15 -3.42 -29.58
N SER A 862 10.82 -2.18 -29.25
CA SER A 862 10.72 -1.74 -27.86
C SER A 862 9.59 -2.47 -27.14
N SER A 863 9.76 -2.77 -25.84
CA SER A 863 8.81 -3.64 -25.12
C SER A 863 7.41 -3.02 -24.94
N ASP A 864 7.25 -1.71 -25.10
CA ASP A 864 5.94 -1.04 -25.18
C ASP A 864 5.23 -1.23 -26.55
N GLY A 865 5.91 -1.79 -27.56
CA GLY A 865 5.41 -1.95 -28.92
C GLY A 865 5.39 -0.67 -29.75
N VAL A 866 6.02 0.42 -29.29
CA VAL A 866 5.99 1.73 -29.98
C VAL A 866 7.04 1.85 -31.08
N TRP A 867 8.25 1.33 -30.86
CA TRP A 867 9.41 1.53 -31.74
C TRP A 867 9.89 0.22 -32.37
N LEU A 868 10.04 0.23 -33.70
CA LEU A 868 10.86 -0.72 -34.44
C LEU A 868 12.19 -0.03 -34.79
N ILE A 869 13.31 -0.73 -34.56
CA ILE A 869 14.63 -0.32 -35.03
C ILE A 869 15.24 -1.45 -35.88
N GLN A 870 15.83 -1.11 -37.03
CA GLN A 870 16.47 -2.06 -37.95
C GLN A 870 17.81 -1.51 -38.44
N SER A 871 18.87 -2.32 -38.42
CA SER A 871 20.10 -2.02 -39.17
C SER A 871 19.92 -2.46 -40.62
N LYS A 872 20.13 -1.55 -41.57
CA LYS A 872 19.82 -1.74 -43.00
C LYS A 872 20.99 -1.39 -43.92
N VAL A 873 20.99 -2.01 -45.11
CA VAL A 873 21.98 -1.75 -46.18
C VAL A 873 21.43 -0.79 -47.22
N ARG A 874 22.26 0.12 -47.74
CA ARG A 874 21.94 0.97 -48.91
C ARG A 874 22.43 0.29 -50.20
N GLU A 875 21.52 -0.34 -50.97
CA GLU A 875 21.82 -1.03 -52.25
C GLU A 875 22.51 -0.18 -53.35
N GLN A 876 22.59 1.15 -53.22
CA GLN A 876 22.88 2.06 -54.35
C GLN A 876 24.36 2.45 -54.54
N LEU A 877 25.31 1.77 -53.87
CA LEU A 877 26.74 2.13 -53.86
C LEU A 877 27.65 0.96 -54.28
N GLU A 878 28.90 1.28 -54.64
CA GLU A 878 29.94 0.27 -54.97
C GLU A 878 30.56 -0.39 -53.73
N GLU A 879 30.23 0.10 -52.52
CA GLU A 879 30.54 -0.50 -51.22
C GLU A 879 29.26 -0.54 -50.36
N GLU A 880 29.10 -1.56 -49.52
CA GLU A 880 27.96 -1.67 -48.58
C GLU A 880 28.02 -0.55 -47.52
N GLU A 881 27.02 0.33 -47.52
CA GLU A 881 26.83 1.37 -46.50
C GLU A 881 25.68 0.99 -45.56
N ILE A 882 25.99 0.88 -44.27
CA ILE A 882 25.05 0.54 -43.20
C ILE A 882 24.41 1.81 -42.64
N TYR A 883 23.11 1.76 -42.37
CA TYR A 883 22.40 2.81 -41.65
C TYR A 883 21.36 2.20 -40.69
N ILE A 884 20.96 2.98 -39.69
CA ILE A 884 19.93 2.61 -38.73
C ILE A 884 18.60 3.21 -39.20
N HIS A 885 17.57 2.37 -39.35
CA HIS A 885 16.21 2.77 -39.62
C HIS A 885 15.38 2.68 -38.33
N LEU A 886 14.79 3.79 -37.92
CA LEU A 886 13.90 3.90 -36.77
C LEU A 886 12.49 4.19 -37.28
N LYS A 887 11.51 3.42 -36.81
CA LYS A 887 10.11 3.50 -37.19
C LYS A 887 9.22 3.46 -35.95
N SER A 888 8.19 4.31 -35.93
CA SER A 888 7.05 4.20 -35.03
C SER A 888 6.04 3.17 -35.57
N LEU A 889 5.47 2.37 -34.69
CA LEU A 889 4.42 1.40 -35.00
C LEU A 889 3.01 1.93 -34.66
N VAL A 890 2.92 3.14 -34.07
CA VAL A 890 1.66 3.76 -33.63
C VAL A 890 1.31 5.06 -34.37
N ASP A 891 2.27 5.65 -35.09
CA ASP A 891 2.07 6.81 -35.98
C ASP A 891 3.02 6.78 -37.20
N ASP A 892 2.87 7.74 -38.12
CA ASP A 892 3.61 7.80 -39.39
C ASP A 892 5.10 8.25 -39.24
N PHE A 893 5.72 8.16 -38.06
CA PHE A 893 7.11 8.57 -37.87
C PHE A 893 8.12 7.52 -38.38
N GLU A 894 8.94 7.90 -39.35
CA GLU A 894 10.10 7.13 -39.83
C GLU A 894 11.34 8.02 -39.96
N ARG A 895 12.52 7.48 -39.60
CA ARG A 895 13.79 8.20 -39.63
C ARG A 895 14.97 7.28 -39.96
N SER A 896 15.84 7.73 -40.85
CA SER A 896 17.15 7.10 -41.10
C SER A 896 18.25 7.86 -40.33
N VAL A 897 19.22 7.12 -39.79
CA VAL A 897 20.37 7.63 -39.03
C VAL A 897 21.64 6.94 -39.53
N ASP A 898 22.64 7.71 -39.94
CA ASP A 898 23.86 7.15 -40.53
C ASP A 898 24.81 6.56 -39.48
N SER A 899 25.37 5.40 -39.79
CA SER A 899 26.41 4.73 -38.98
C SER A 899 27.78 5.41 -39.14
N ALA A 900 28.77 5.00 -38.35
CA ALA A 900 30.11 5.57 -38.40
C ALA A 900 30.82 5.30 -39.75
N GLU A 901 31.76 6.17 -40.12
CA GLU A 901 32.59 5.98 -41.32
C GLU A 901 33.41 4.68 -41.19
N GLY A 902 33.17 3.73 -42.10
CA GLY A 902 33.80 2.41 -42.07
C GLY A 902 33.04 1.34 -41.28
N THR A 903 31.82 1.61 -40.79
CA THR A 903 30.94 0.56 -40.25
C THR A 903 30.69 -0.53 -41.30
N ARG A 904 30.58 -1.78 -40.83
CA ARG A 904 30.28 -2.96 -41.65
C ARG A 904 29.14 -3.80 -41.09
N ILE A 905 28.90 -3.77 -39.77
CA ILE A 905 27.74 -4.38 -39.11
C ILE A 905 27.28 -3.44 -37.99
N ALA A 906 25.97 -3.29 -37.78
CA ALA A 906 25.41 -2.64 -36.60
C ALA A 906 24.21 -3.45 -36.06
N GLY A 907 24.00 -3.41 -34.74
CA GLY A 907 23.01 -4.23 -34.04
C GLY A 907 23.22 -4.17 -32.52
N ASP A 908 22.76 -5.19 -31.79
CA ASP A 908 22.77 -5.22 -30.31
C ASP A 908 21.98 -4.02 -29.73
N PHE A 909 20.73 -3.92 -30.18
CA PHE A 909 19.84 -2.79 -29.88
C PHE A 909 19.22 -2.91 -28.48
N SER A 910 19.37 -1.86 -27.67
CA SER A 910 18.75 -1.77 -26.34
C SER A 910 18.03 -0.44 -26.15
N PHE A 911 16.74 -0.50 -25.82
CA PHE A 911 15.92 0.66 -25.45
C PHE A 911 15.97 0.91 -23.93
N SER A 912 15.93 2.17 -23.50
CA SER A 912 15.83 2.51 -22.08
C SER A 912 14.49 2.07 -21.46
N PRO A 913 14.38 1.91 -20.12
CA PRO A 913 13.13 1.50 -19.47
C PRO A 913 11.91 2.40 -19.78
N ARG A 914 12.15 3.69 -20.07
CA ARG A 914 11.14 4.67 -20.52
C ARG A 914 11.17 4.95 -22.03
N LYS A 915 11.79 4.07 -22.82
CA LYS A 915 11.78 4.02 -24.29
C LYS A 915 12.08 5.38 -24.96
N ASN A 916 12.97 6.16 -24.33
CA ASN A 916 13.35 7.52 -24.72
C ASN A 916 14.83 7.67 -25.10
N TRP A 917 15.61 6.62 -24.90
CA TRP A 917 16.94 6.43 -25.47
C TRP A 917 16.99 5.06 -26.14
N VAL A 918 17.79 4.95 -27.19
CA VAL A 918 18.22 3.68 -27.76
C VAL A 918 19.74 3.67 -27.86
N ALA A 919 20.36 2.54 -27.52
CA ALA A 919 21.77 2.25 -27.68
C ALA A 919 21.96 1.06 -28.63
N TRP A 920 23.09 1.03 -29.33
CA TRP A 920 23.48 -0.06 -30.24
C TRP A 920 25.00 -0.13 -30.39
N ARG A 921 25.52 -1.25 -30.92
CA ARG A 921 26.93 -1.40 -31.29
C ARG A 921 27.12 -1.28 -32.79
N GLU A 922 28.28 -0.76 -33.18
CA GLU A 922 28.74 -0.73 -34.58
C GLU A 922 30.14 -1.35 -34.65
N TRP A 923 30.31 -2.37 -35.51
CA TRP A 923 31.61 -2.94 -35.84
C TRP A 923 32.21 -2.19 -37.03
N VAL A 924 33.35 -1.55 -36.80
CA VAL A 924 33.96 -0.53 -37.68
C VAL A 924 35.35 -0.97 -38.12
N GLN A 925 35.56 -1.05 -39.44
CA GLN A 925 36.85 -1.44 -40.01
C GLN A 925 37.71 -0.21 -40.28
N THR A 926 38.64 0.10 -39.37
CA THR A 926 39.57 1.24 -39.52
C THR A 926 40.91 0.82 -40.15
N SER A 927 41.70 1.80 -40.59
CA SER A 927 43.09 1.57 -41.03
C SER A 927 44.05 1.13 -39.91
N GLY A 928 43.63 1.23 -38.64
CA GLY A 928 44.40 0.77 -37.48
C GLY A 928 44.05 -0.64 -37.00
N GLY A 929 42.97 -1.23 -37.53
CA GLY A 929 42.37 -2.48 -37.05
C GLY A 929 40.85 -2.36 -36.95
N SER A 930 40.21 -3.43 -36.47
CA SER A 930 38.77 -3.46 -36.19
C SER A 930 38.48 -2.84 -34.82
N MET A 931 37.37 -2.12 -34.73
CA MET A 931 36.88 -1.49 -33.50
C MET A 931 35.40 -1.76 -33.31
N LEU A 932 34.96 -1.77 -32.05
CA LEU A 932 33.55 -1.70 -31.69
C LEU A 932 33.26 -0.33 -31.10
N LEU A 933 32.22 0.32 -31.59
CA LEU A 933 31.67 1.56 -31.04
C LEU A 933 30.34 1.26 -30.35
N ILE A 934 30.12 1.80 -29.15
CA ILE A 934 28.78 1.91 -28.56
C ILE A 934 28.22 3.27 -28.99
N ARG A 935 27.11 3.24 -29.70
CA ARG A 935 26.32 4.41 -30.13
C ARG A 935 25.10 4.54 -29.23
N ALA A 936 24.64 5.78 -29.03
CA ALA A 936 23.33 6.03 -28.43
C ALA A 936 22.67 7.27 -29.04
N MET A 937 21.34 7.30 -28.98
CA MET A 937 20.52 8.39 -29.50
C MET A 937 19.29 8.60 -28.62
N ARG A 938 18.92 9.87 -28.37
CA ARG A 938 17.66 10.20 -27.71
C ARG A 938 16.52 10.12 -28.73
N LEU A 939 15.46 9.40 -28.38
CA LEU A 939 14.28 9.24 -29.22
C LEU A 939 13.36 10.47 -29.10
N PRO A 940 12.64 10.86 -30.16
CA PRO A 940 12.67 10.28 -31.52
C PRO A 940 13.72 10.95 -32.46
N ASP A 941 14.06 12.20 -32.21
CA ASP A 941 14.71 13.12 -33.17
C ASP A 941 16.14 13.56 -32.78
N GLY A 942 16.67 13.10 -31.65
CA GLY A 942 18.01 13.46 -31.17
C GLY A 942 19.14 13.05 -32.12
N GLU A 943 20.31 13.68 -32.01
CA GLU A 943 21.50 13.27 -32.76
C GLU A 943 22.15 12.02 -32.14
N ALA A 944 22.66 11.12 -32.99
CA ALA A 944 23.33 9.90 -32.55
C ALA A 944 24.80 10.17 -32.21
N LEU A 945 25.21 9.83 -30.98
CA LEU A 945 26.56 10.05 -30.46
C LEU A 945 27.30 8.72 -30.24
N THR A 946 28.64 8.77 -30.31
CA THR A 946 29.50 7.64 -29.90
C THR A 946 29.76 7.77 -28.40
N VAL A 947 29.20 6.86 -27.62
CA VAL A 947 29.31 6.81 -26.15
C VAL A 947 30.69 6.32 -25.74
N TYR A 948 31.14 5.23 -26.37
CA TYR A 948 32.43 4.61 -26.12
C TYR A 948 32.92 3.87 -27.37
N GLY A 949 34.20 3.52 -27.41
CA GLY A 949 34.76 2.65 -28.44
C GLY A 949 36.18 2.21 -28.11
N ASP A 950 36.49 0.95 -28.39
CA ASP A 950 37.80 0.33 -28.18
C ASP A 950 38.07 -0.73 -29.27
N ILE A 951 39.22 -1.39 -29.21
CA ILE A 951 39.53 -2.55 -30.06
C ILE A 951 38.60 -3.73 -29.74
N GLU A 952 38.39 -4.59 -30.74
CA GLU A 952 37.45 -5.72 -30.74
C GLU A 952 37.51 -6.58 -29.46
N ASP A 953 38.68 -7.12 -29.09
CA ASP A 953 38.90 -7.97 -27.90
C ASP A 953 38.72 -7.24 -26.53
N ALA A 954 38.55 -5.92 -26.54
CA ALA A 954 38.63 -5.07 -25.35
C ALA A 954 37.32 -4.33 -25.03
N ALA A 955 36.48 -4.11 -26.04
CA ALA A 955 35.25 -3.32 -25.95
C ALA A 955 34.16 -4.02 -25.12
N PRO A 956 33.39 -3.28 -24.31
CA PRO A 956 32.28 -3.82 -23.55
C PRO A 956 31.06 -4.11 -24.42
N GLU A 957 30.15 -4.89 -23.85
CA GLU A 957 28.82 -5.19 -24.38
C GLU A 957 27.77 -4.29 -23.72
N ILE A 958 26.61 -4.14 -24.35
CA ILE A 958 25.50 -3.36 -23.79
C ILE A 958 24.79 -4.24 -22.75
N GLY A 959 24.99 -3.94 -21.47
CA GLY A 959 24.34 -4.67 -20.38
C GLY A 959 22.90 -4.23 -20.10
N GLY A 960 22.26 -3.48 -21.00
CA GLY A 960 21.01 -2.77 -20.72
C GLY A 960 21.24 -1.51 -19.88
N TRP A 961 20.38 -1.27 -18.88
CA TRP A 961 20.26 0.02 -18.19
C TRP A 961 20.09 -0.15 -16.68
N LEU A 962 20.59 0.81 -15.89
CA LEU A 962 20.25 0.92 -14.46
C LEU A 962 19.01 1.78 -14.23
N ARG A 963 18.85 2.84 -15.03
CA ARG A 963 17.79 3.85 -14.97
C ARG A 963 17.63 4.53 -16.33
N GLU A 964 16.64 5.41 -16.43
CA GLU A 964 16.50 6.35 -17.55
C GLU A 964 17.81 7.12 -17.82
N GLY A 965 18.48 6.80 -18.93
CA GLY A 965 19.74 7.45 -19.34
C GLY A 965 21.02 6.89 -18.69
N GLU A 966 20.95 5.94 -17.75
CA GLU A 966 22.12 5.26 -17.16
C GLU A 966 22.38 3.94 -17.89
N LEU A 967 23.12 4.01 -19.02
CA LEU A 967 23.48 2.87 -19.86
C LEU A 967 24.57 2.01 -19.19
N VAL A 968 24.42 0.69 -19.20
CA VAL A 968 25.39 -0.27 -18.63
C VAL A 968 26.32 -0.82 -19.71
N MET A 969 27.61 -0.89 -19.37
CA MET A 969 28.68 -1.48 -20.15
C MET A 969 29.31 -2.63 -19.36
N VAL A 970 29.22 -3.86 -19.88
CA VAL A 970 29.82 -5.06 -19.28
C VAL A 970 31.12 -5.37 -20.02
N TYR A 971 32.25 -5.34 -19.32
CA TYR A 971 33.56 -5.56 -19.95
C TYR A 971 33.92 -7.05 -20.01
N PRO A 972 34.40 -7.57 -21.16
CA PRO A 972 34.72 -8.98 -21.31
C PRO A 972 35.87 -9.42 -20.38
N VAL A 973 35.83 -10.67 -19.91
CA VAL A 973 36.90 -11.27 -19.10
C VAL A 973 38.11 -11.59 -19.98
N ARG A 974 39.26 -11.01 -19.65
CA ARG A 974 40.51 -11.13 -20.41
C ARG A 974 41.37 -12.27 -19.86
N GLN A 975 42.26 -12.81 -20.70
CA GLN A 975 43.13 -13.95 -20.36
C GLN A 975 44.11 -13.70 -19.19
N ASP A 976 44.29 -12.45 -18.75
CA ASP A 976 45.10 -12.09 -17.59
C ASP A 976 44.28 -11.99 -16.27
N GLY A 977 42.97 -12.25 -16.32
CA GLY A 977 42.05 -12.13 -15.18
C GLY A 977 41.57 -10.71 -14.92
N THR A 978 41.73 -9.78 -15.87
CA THR A 978 41.11 -8.44 -15.82
C THR A 978 39.84 -8.37 -16.67
N GLY A 979 38.94 -7.42 -16.40
CA GLY A 979 37.61 -7.38 -17.00
C GLY A 979 36.59 -8.18 -16.18
N GLY A 980 35.45 -8.55 -16.79
CA GLY A 980 34.30 -9.14 -16.10
C GLY A 980 33.48 -8.14 -15.27
N ASN A 981 33.95 -6.89 -15.17
CA ASN A 981 33.36 -5.83 -14.37
C ASN A 981 32.27 -5.05 -15.14
N SER A 982 31.35 -4.44 -14.40
CA SER A 982 30.29 -3.60 -14.97
C SER A 982 30.48 -2.13 -14.61
N ALA A 983 30.32 -1.28 -15.61
CA ALA A 983 30.33 0.17 -15.48
C ALA A 983 29.03 0.77 -16.03
N PHE A 984 28.63 1.93 -15.53
CA PHE A 984 27.49 2.68 -16.08
C PHE A 984 27.93 4.04 -16.60
N ILE A 985 27.17 4.61 -17.52
CA ILE A 985 27.39 5.96 -18.04
C ILE A 985 26.07 6.72 -18.20
N ALA A 986 25.99 7.88 -17.54
CA ALA A 986 24.85 8.78 -17.63
C ALA A 986 24.90 9.57 -18.95
N LEU A 987 24.08 9.17 -19.92
CA LEU A 987 24.01 9.80 -21.24
C LEU A 987 23.55 11.28 -21.13
N PRO A 988 24.06 12.20 -21.97
CA PRO A 988 24.92 12.00 -23.14
C PRO A 988 26.44 12.02 -22.84
N SER A 989 26.87 11.66 -21.61
CA SER A 989 28.30 11.54 -21.31
C SER A 989 28.98 10.45 -22.16
N VAL A 990 30.27 10.61 -22.41
CA VAL A 990 31.09 9.68 -23.22
C VAL A 990 32.35 9.25 -22.46
N GLY A 991 32.82 8.02 -22.69
CA GLY A 991 33.98 7.43 -22.00
C GLY A 991 33.70 6.03 -21.43
N PRO A 992 34.63 5.45 -20.66
CA PRO A 992 34.56 4.06 -20.18
C PRO A 992 33.52 3.81 -19.07
N GLY A 993 32.77 4.82 -18.65
CA GLY A 993 31.81 4.75 -17.55
C GLY A 993 32.44 4.74 -16.15
N ALA A 994 31.59 4.71 -15.13
CA ALA A 994 31.96 4.51 -13.74
C ALA A 994 31.73 3.04 -13.34
N VAL A 995 32.80 2.33 -12.96
CA VAL A 995 32.71 0.93 -12.51
C VAL A 995 31.95 0.87 -11.19
N PHE A 996 30.82 0.16 -11.17
CA PHE A 996 29.97 -0.03 -9.99
C PHE A 996 30.05 -1.45 -9.43
N SER A 997 30.41 -2.43 -10.25
CA SER A 997 30.49 -3.84 -9.87
C SER A 997 31.76 -4.50 -10.42
N PRO A 998 32.45 -5.38 -9.66
CA PRO A 998 33.52 -6.23 -10.17
C PRO A 998 32.99 -7.43 -10.99
N TYR A 999 31.67 -7.61 -11.05
CA TYR A 999 30.97 -8.74 -11.68
C TYR A 999 30.14 -8.27 -12.88
N SER A 1000 29.75 -9.20 -13.75
CA SER A 1000 28.98 -8.91 -14.97
C SER A 1000 27.53 -8.67 -14.64
N PHE A 1001 26.95 -7.58 -15.14
CA PHE A 1001 25.56 -7.20 -14.87
C PHE A 1001 24.61 -7.95 -15.81
N VAL A 1002 23.55 -8.52 -15.22
CA VAL A 1002 22.49 -9.23 -15.95
C VAL A 1002 21.29 -8.33 -16.20
N GLY A 1003 20.97 -7.46 -15.23
CA GLY A 1003 19.81 -6.58 -15.29
C GLY A 1003 19.32 -6.20 -13.88
N VAL A 1004 18.13 -5.59 -13.85
CA VAL A 1004 17.40 -5.24 -12.63
C VAL A 1004 16.08 -6.02 -12.62
N LEU A 1005 15.72 -6.58 -11.46
CA LEU A 1005 14.40 -7.16 -11.22
C LEU A 1005 13.41 -6.04 -10.87
N GLU A 1006 12.85 -5.41 -11.90
CA GLU A 1006 11.64 -4.58 -11.83
C GLU A 1006 10.40 -5.48 -12.09
N ARG A 1007 9.20 -5.02 -11.73
CA ARG A 1007 7.93 -5.74 -12.00
C ARG A 1007 7.13 -5.18 -13.19
N ASP A 1008 7.61 -4.10 -13.80
CA ASP A 1008 6.92 -3.24 -14.77
C ASP A 1008 7.87 -2.74 -15.87
#